data_AF-A0A1F4MP81-F1
#
_entry.id   AF-A0A1F4MP81-F1
#
_cell.length_a   1.000
_cell.length_b   1.000
_cell.length_c   1.000
_cell.angle_alpha   90.00
_cell.angle_beta   90.00
_cell.angle_gamma   90.00
#
_symmetry.space_group_name_H-M   'P 1'
#
loop_
_entity.id
_entity.type
_entity.pdbx_description
1 polymer ?
#
loop_
_entity_poly.entity_id
_entity_poly.type
_entity_poly.pdbx_seq_one_letter_code
_entity_poly.pdbx_strand_id
1 'polypeptide(L)'
;MAQDAVPTVSTSSDAPTEPATPATPATPATPAAPPASTPVASVPEVEGAEAAPGAAETPRRRLPPLVWQLNVDAPDPLDDLLKRHLELARFQRELVGNDALRISRNELRRLVISAPDEARSMLEAEGYFGAQITTRVDDEVEGKPVVVTLKVIPGERTHISKVQMIYEGALDVALSDGDARAQSLVERLSADWGLPVGEVFRQSVWSSAKNGALARLRAQGYPTASWSGTSVTVDATERTAKLFLVADSGPGFVFGDIRIEGLNRQPASAVLNLAPFKKGDPYDETMVLDWQERIQKLNLFENVFVSAGFDPTQADATPVVVQLREMPFQAATVGVGVSSDTGPRVSGEHLHRNAWGLGWQAKTSMQIGKRESRGQVDLTSHPWPGRVRGLVSGLTSRLMDTDDAETSSQRIRVGLLEEGEVHERTHYLAYQHARVVSRDKVVVANASALSGTTQWVWRHVDNQVLPTQGFTSLAELTLGQTYSALNDKGSFVRAYGRVTAYKPLPANWHLTARAEAGQVTAGDAVSVPDTLLFRAGGDDSVRGYAYRSLGVTRDGVITGGRALATGSVELAHPILKRMPSLLGAVFVDVGDAADRMGDLRPNVGYGVGVRWRSPVGMLRLDLARGTETGKFRVHFSVGISL
;
A
#
# COMPACT_ATOMS: atom_id res chain seq x y z
N MET A 1 2.71 -58.70 20.20
CA MET A 1 4.18 -58.62 20.03
C MET A 1 4.51 -57.17 19.69
N ALA A 2 5.51 -56.59 20.35
CA ALA A 2 6.01 -55.20 20.23
C ALA A 2 4.96 -54.10 20.63
N GLN A 3 5.20 -53.11 21.50
CA GLN A 3 6.38 -52.25 21.80
C GLN A 3 6.84 -51.39 20.61
N ASP A 4 7.34 -50.16 20.70
CA ASP A 4 7.25 -49.01 21.63
C ASP A 4 7.67 -47.77 20.76
N ALA A 5 7.61 -46.48 21.11
CA ALA A 5 7.45 -45.76 22.38
C ALA A 5 6.77 -44.37 22.14
N VAL A 6 6.79 -43.49 23.15
CA VAL A 6 6.47 -42.05 23.08
C VAL A 6 7.62 -41.27 23.73
N PRO A 7 8.10 -40.13 23.19
CA PRO A 7 9.07 -39.28 23.88
C PRO A 7 8.38 -38.37 24.92
N THR A 8 8.96 -38.34 26.12
CA THR A 8 8.47 -37.60 27.29
C THR A 8 8.88 -36.12 27.28
N VAL A 9 7.99 -35.26 27.79
CA VAL A 9 8.34 -33.90 28.24
C VAL A 9 8.51 -33.93 29.75
N SER A 10 9.66 -33.46 30.25
CA SER A 10 9.94 -33.36 31.67
C SER A 10 9.35 -32.08 32.27
N THR A 11 8.73 -32.21 33.43
CA THR A 11 8.28 -31.10 34.28
C THR A 11 8.75 -31.34 35.71
N SER A 12 9.34 -30.33 36.34
CA SER A 12 9.74 -30.36 37.75
C SER A 12 9.32 -29.07 38.47
N SER A 13 8.45 -29.22 39.47
CA SER A 13 8.36 -28.30 40.62
C SER A 13 9.70 -28.37 41.41
N ASP A 14 10.14 -27.40 42.21
CA ASP A 14 9.33 -26.69 43.20
C ASP A 14 10.00 -25.39 43.73
N ALA A 15 9.15 -24.46 44.16
CA ALA A 15 9.28 -23.59 45.35
C ALA A 15 10.18 -22.30 45.29
N PRO A 16 9.98 -21.32 46.20
CA PRO A 16 9.90 -19.90 45.80
C PRO A 16 11.01 -18.99 46.32
N THR A 17 11.12 -17.79 45.72
CA THR A 17 11.98 -16.69 46.20
C THR A 17 11.25 -15.35 46.17
N GLU A 18 11.43 -14.56 47.23
CA GLU A 18 10.82 -13.24 47.46
C GLU A 18 11.39 -12.12 46.56
N PRO A 19 10.72 -10.94 46.47
CA PRO A 19 10.88 -10.03 45.33
C PRO A 19 12.14 -9.15 45.39
N ALA A 20 12.84 -9.07 44.25
CA ALA A 20 13.91 -8.10 44.05
C ALA A 20 13.35 -6.70 43.70
N THR A 21 13.82 -5.70 44.42
CA THR A 21 13.51 -4.25 44.25
C THR A 21 13.81 -3.77 42.82
N PRO A 22 12.98 -2.89 42.21
CA PRO A 22 13.23 -2.39 40.86
C PRO A 22 14.50 -1.54 40.79
N ALA A 23 15.38 -1.85 39.84
CA ALA A 23 16.57 -1.06 39.54
C ALA A 23 16.19 0.22 38.77
N THR A 24 16.64 1.37 39.28
CA THR A 24 16.52 2.68 38.64
C THR A 24 17.17 2.69 37.26
N PRO A 25 16.54 3.24 36.20
CA PRO A 25 17.19 3.39 34.90
C PRO A 25 18.33 4.41 34.99
N ALA A 26 19.48 4.06 34.43
CA ALA A 26 20.69 4.88 34.47
C ALA A 26 20.54 6.16 33.63
N THR A 27 21.00 7.28 34.18
CA THR A 27 21.12 8.57 33.48
C THR A 27 22.09 8.44 32.29
N PRO A 28 21.76 8.96 31.09
CA PRO A 28 22.70 9.01 29.98
C PRO A 28 23.88 9.94 30.32
N ALA A 29 25.10 9.49 30.03
CA ALA A 29 26.31 10.25 30.31
C ALA A 29 26.45 11.48 29.39
N THR A 30 26.81 12.61 29.99
CA THR A 30 27.17 13.85 29.28
C THR A 30 28.36 13.62 28.35
N PRO A 31 28.33 14.09 27.08
CA PRO A 31 29.51 14.02 26.20
C PRO A 31 30.63 14.91 26.73
N ALA A 32 31.86 14.40 26.70
CA ALA A 32 33.04 15.10 27.18
C ALA A 32 33.40 16.32 26.32
N ALA A 33 33.92 17.36 26.98
CA ALA A 33 34.44 18.56 26.30
C ALA A 33 35.73 18.24 25.51
N PRO A 34 36.00 18.95 24.39
CA PRO A 34 37.24 18.78 23.65
C PRO A 34 38.46 19.30 24.45
N PRO A 35 39.65 18.71 24.26
CA PRO A 35 40.84 19.06 25.04
C PRO A 35 41.38 20.46 24.68
N ALA A 36 41.93 21.13 25.68
CA ALA A 36 42.53 22.46 25.55
C ALA A 36 43.84 22.43 24.73
N SER A 37 44.07 23.49 23.97
CA SER A 37 45.30 23.75 23.23
C SER A 37 46.50 24.00 24.15
N THR A 38 47.64 23.41 23.82
CA THR A 38 48.94 23.64 24.49
C THR A 38 49.45 25.08 24.31
N PRO A 39 50.15 25.65 25.31
CA PRO A 39 50.63 27.02 25.25
C PRO A 39 51.92 27.15 24.44
N VAL A 40 52.04 28.25 23.68
CA VAL A 40 53.31 28.68 23.06
C VAL A 40 54.11 29.51 24.07
N ALA A 41 55.43 29.35 24.06
CA ALA A 41 56.34 29.88 25.08
C ALA A 41 56.38 31.42 25.15
N SER A 42 56.47 31.93 26.38
CA SER A 42 56.78 33.32 26.71
C SER A 42 58.29 33.50 26.98
N VAL A 43 58.85 34.59 26.46
CA VAL A 43 60.21 35.09 26.69
C VAL A 43 60.10 36.61 26.93
N PRO A 44 60.89 37.22 27.84
CA PRO A 44 60.30 38.18 28.77
C PRO A 44 60.38 39.67 28.39
N GLU A 45 59.65 40.41 29.20
CA GLU A 45 59.59 41.86 29.41
C GLU A 45 60.96 42.52 29.63
N VAL A 46 61.16 43.69 29.01
CA VAL A 46 62.15 44.70 29.40
C VAL A 46 61.48 46.08 29.29
N GLU A 47 61.53 46.86 30.37
CA GLU A 47 60.94 48.18 30.47
C GLU A 47 61.66 49.25 29.64
N GLY A 48 60.91 50.30 29.30
CA GLY A 48 61.34 51.68 29.54
C GLY A 48 62.57 52.22 28.81
N ALA A 49 62.35 52.84 27.65
CA ALA A 49 63.20 53.92 27.16
C ALA A 49 62.35 55.04 26.57
N GLU A 50 62.37 56.22 27.20
CA GLU A 50 61.74 57.43 26.67
C GLU A 50 62.38 57.85 25.34
N ALA A 51 61.56 58.14 24.34
CA ALA A 51 61.97 58.80 23.10
C ALA A 51 61.28 60.17 23.00
N ALA A 52 62.09 61.20 22.77
CA ALA A 52 61.66 62.59 22.64
C ALA A 52 60.75 62.82 21.41
N PRO A 53 59.91 63.87 21.40
CA PRO A 53 58.84 64.03 20.41
C PRO A 53 59.36 64.62 19.09
N GLY A 54 58.78 64.21 17.95
CA GLY A 54 58.97 64.94 16.69
C GLY A 54 59.01 64.12 15.41
N ALA A 55 57.98 63.33 15.11
CA ALA A 55 57.66 62.96 13.74
C ALA A 55 56.14 62.93 13.57
N ALA A 56 55.61 63.75 12.67
CA ALA A 56 54.18 63.76 12.39
C ALA A 56 53.80 62.48 11.65
N GLU A 57 53.12 61.55 12.31
CA GLU A 57 52.46 60.45 11.62
C GLU A 57 51.34 61.02 10.74
N THR A 58 51.58 61.04 9.43
CA THR A 58 50.54 61.28 8.42
C THR A 58 49.38 60.34 8.71
N PRO A 59 48.13 60.83 8.85
CA PRO A 59 47.01 59.97 9.22
C PRO A 59 46.85 58.88 8.17
N ARG A 60 47.03 57.62 8.58
CA ARG A 60 46.66 56.45 7.75
C ARG A 60 45.16 56.54 7.50
N ARG A 61 44.78 57.10 6.34
CA ARG A 61 43.40 57.22 5.85
C ARG A 61 42.76 55.85 5.98
N ARG A 62 41.92 55.65 7.01
CA ARG A 62 41.08 54.46 7.13
C ARG A 62 40.19 54.47 5.91
N LEU A 63 40.51 53.61 4.94
CA LEU A 63 39.71 53.46 3.74
C LEU A 63 38.27 53.15 4.16
N PRO A 64 37.26 53.74 3.50
CA PRO A 64 35.87 53.48 3.84
C PRO A 64 35.57 51.97 3.77
N PRO A 65 34.55 51.50 4.52
CA PRO A 65 34.16 50.10 4.51
C PRO A 65 33.86 49.64 3.08
N LEU A 66 34.43 48.50 2.70
CA LEU A 66 34.32 47.96 1.36
C LEU A 66 32.88 47.48 1.09
N VAL A 67 32.13 48.26 0.32
CA VAL A 67 30.85 47.83 -0.25
C VAL A 67 31.15 47.08 -1.55
N TRP A 68 30.58 45.89 -1.72
CA TRP A 68 30.80 45.06 -2.90
C TRP A 68 29.54 44.27 -3.27
N GLN A 69 29.49 43.78 -4.50
CA GLN A 69 28.35 43.04 -5.05
C GLN A 69 28.84 41.93 -5.99
N LEU A 70 28.33 40.71 -5.84
CA LEU A 70 28.49 39.66 -6.83
C LEU A 70 27.48 39.86 -7.97
N ASN A 71 27.96 39.68 -9.19
CA ASN A 71 27.18 39.47 -10.39
C ASN A 71 27.54 38.08 -10.96
N VAL A 72 26.54 37.25 -11.27
CA VAL A 72 26.74 35.92 -11.85
C VAL A 72 26.17 35.95 -13.27
N ASP A 73 27.07 35.95 -14.25
CA ASP A 73 26.78 35.87 -15.69
C ASP A 73 26.88 34.40 -16.11
N ALA A 74 25.76 33.69 -15.98
CA ALA A 74 25.61 32.27 -16.30
C ALA A 74 24.18 32.02 -16.84
N PRO A 75 23.94 30.99 -17.66
CA PRO A 75 22.60 30.66 -18.14
C PRO A 75 21.79 29.85 -17.11
N ASP A 76 20.49 30.10 -17.04
CA ASP A 76 19.54 29.34 -16.24
C ASP A 76 19.59 27.84 -16.58
N PRO A 77 19.53 26.91 -15.60
CA PRO A 77 19.40 27.12 -14.16
C PRO A 77 20.74 27.15 -13.40
N LEU A 78 21.88 27.29 -14.09
CA LEU A 78 23.21 27.26 -13.45
C LEU A 78 23.50 28.53 -12.67
N ASP A 79 22.97 29.67 -13.11
CA ASP A 79 23.03 30.94 -12.39
C ASP A 79 22.46 30.81 -10.98
N ASP A 80 21.33 30.13 -10.86
CA ASP A 80 20.55 29.92 -9.66
C ASP A 80 21.21 28.91 -8.72
N LEU A 81 21.91 27.93 -9.28
CA LEU A 81 22.76 26.98 -8.55
C LEU A 81 23.97 27.72 -7.94
N LEU A 82 24.70 28.49 -8.76
CA LEU A 82 25.87 29.26 -8.31
C LEU A 82 25.48 30.34 -7.31
N LYS A 83 24.39 31.09 -7.57
CA LYS A 83 23.82 32.04 -6.61
C LYS A 83 23.49 31.35 -5.29
N ARG A 84 22.93 30.13 -5.28
CA ARG A 84 22.62 29.43 -4.02
C ARG A 84 23.87 28.95 -3.28
N HIS A 85 24.83 28.32 -3.97
CA HIS A 85 25.86 27.50 -3.32
C HIS A 85 27.28 28.09 -3.30
N LEU A 86 27.60 29.11 -4.10
CA LEU A 86 28.92 29.75 -4.11
C LEU A 86 29.18 30.54 -2.81
N GLU A 87 30.39 30.47 -2.25
CA GLU A 87 30.70 31.15 -0.99
C GLU A 87 30.54 32.68 -1.09
N LEU A 88 30.98 33.30 -2.20
CA LEU A 88 30.74 34.72 -2.47
C LEU A 88 29.24 35.07 -2.41
N ALA A 89 28.37 34.23 -2.96
CA ALA A 89 26.94 34.49 -2.97
C ALA A 89 26.30 34.27 -1.58
N ARG A 90 26.83 33.31 -0.79
CA ARG A 90 26.47 33.11 0.62
C ARG A 90 26.82 34.33 1.46
N PHE A 91 28.07 34.79 1.41
CA PHE A 91 28.52 35.99 2.13
C PHE A 91 27.74 37.25 1.74
N GLN A 92 27.42 37.44 0.46
CA GLN A 92 26.63 38.60 0.04
C GLN A 92 25.19 38.58 0.61
N ARG A 93 24.55 37.41 0.72
CA ARG A 93 23.24 37.30 1.39
C ARG A 93 23.32 37.63 2.87
N GLU A 94 24.34 37.12 3.56
CA GLU A 94 24.54 37.33 5.00
C GLU A 94 24.88 38.79 5.35
N LEU A 95 25.43 39.56 4.39
CA LEU A 95 25.64 41.00 4.50
C LEU A 95 24.35 41.83 4.44
N VAL A 96 23.25 41.30 3.89
CA VAL A 96 21.98 42.04 3.80
C VAL A 96 21.26 42.03 5.15
N GLY A 97 21.57 43.03 5.98
CA GLY A 97 20.89 43.29 7.25
C GLY A 97 21.78 43.23 8.50
N ASN A 98 23.08 42.98 8.37
CA ASN A 98 23.98 42.90 9.52
C ASN A 98 25.38 43.50 9.24
N ASP A 99 25.57 44.77 9.61
CA ASP A 99 26.80 45.53 9.37
C ASP A 99 28.06 45.00 10.09
N ALA A 100 27.89 44.06 11.03
CA ALA A 100 29.00 43.42 11.74
C ALA A 100 29.75 42.36 10.89
N LEU A 101 29.17 41.88 9.78
CA LEU A 101 29.73 40.79 8.95
C LEU A 101 30.56 41.28 7.75
N ARG A 102 31.10 42.51 7.80
CA ARG A 102 31.89 43.10 6.71
C ARG A 102 33.23 42.39 6.52
N ILE A 103 33.33 41.59 5.46
CA ILE A 103 34.57 40.91 5.07
C ILE A 103 35.69 41.90 4.73
N SER A 104 36.95 41.53 5.02
CA SER A 104 38.11 42.35 4.69
C SER A 104 38.43 42.31 3.19
N ARG A 105 39.20 43.29 2.68
CA ARG A 105 39.70 43.28 1.29
C ARG A 105 40.55 42.04 0.97
N ASN A 106 41.28 41.52 1.95
CA ASN A 106 42.09 40.30 1.79
C ASN A 106 41.18 39.06 1.70
N GLU A 107 40.10 39.04 2.49
CA GLU A 107 39.11 37.97 2.48
C GLU A 107 38.32 37.95 1.16
N LEU A 108 37.85 39.11 0.68
CA LEU A 108 37.20 39.19 -0.64
C LEU A 108 38.16 38.72 -1.75
N ARG A 109 39.43 39.12 -1.71
CA ARG A 109 40.44 38.63 -2.68
C ARG A 109 40.60 37.11 -2.63
N ARG A 110 40.62 36.50 -1.43
CA ARG A 110 40.67 35.04 -1.26
C ARG A 110 39.47 34.36 -1.93
N LEU A 111 38.26 34.82 -1.64
CA LEU A 111 37.02 34.27 -2.18
C LEU A 111 36.89 34.49 -3.70
N VAL A 112 37.37 35.61 -4.23
CA VAL A 112 37.44 35.86 -5.68
C VAL A 112 38.41 34.90 -6.38
N ILE A 113 39.49 34.49 -5.72
CA ILE A 113 40.47 33.54 -6.26
C ILE A 113 39.95 32.10 -6.20
N SER A 114 39.18 31.71 -5.17
CA SER A 114 38.60 30.35 -5.06
C SER A 114 37.32 30.14 -5.88
N ALA A 115 36.53 31.21 -6.12
CA ALA A 115 35.24 31.11 -6.80
C ALA A 115 35.25 30.42 -8.18
N PRO A 116 36.27 30.54 -9.05
CA PRO A 116 36.33 29.78 -10.30
C PRO A 116 36.37 28.27 -10.10
N ASP A 117 37.05 27.80 -9.04
CA ASP A 117 37.23 26.37 -8.76
C ASP A 117 36.01 25.80 -8.03
N GLU A 118 35.44 26.54 -7.08
CA GLU A 118 34.13 26.22 -6.47
C GLU A 118 33.05 26.08 -7.54
N ALA A 119 32.94 27.06 -8.44
CA ALA A 119 31.98 27.04 -9.54
C ALA A 119 32.27 25.90 -10.52
N ARG A 120 33.53 25.55 -10.77
CA ARG A 120 33.89 24.41 -11.64
C ARG A 120 33.41 23.09 -11.04
N SER A 121 33.72 22.79 -9.78
CA SER A 121 33.27 21.55 -9.15
C SER A 121 31.74 21.43 -9.09
N MET A 122 31.02 22.55 -8.93
CA MET A 122 29.56 22.59 -9.03
C MET A 122 29.07 22.26 -10.46
N LEU A 123 29.71 22.82 -11.49
CA LEU A 123 29.34 22.57 -12.88
C LEU A 123 29.70 21.15 -13.34
N GLU A 124 30.85 20.62 -12.91
CA GLU A 124 31.26 19.22 -13.11
C GLU A 124 30.26 18.24 -12.49
N ALA A 125 29.73 18.53 -11.30
CA ALA A 125 28.68 17.72 -10.67
C ALA A 125 27.37 17.68 -11.50
N GLU A 126 27.09 18.75 -12.27
CA GLU A 126 25.98 18.85 -13.22
C GLU A 126 26.31 18.36 -14.65
N GLY A 127 27.54 17.89 -14.88
CA GLY A 127 28.02 17.31 -16.13
C GLY A 127 28.79 18.26 -17.06
N TYR A 128 29.12 19.47 -16.64
CA TYR A 128 29.78 20.50 -17.47
C TYR A 128 31.30 20.54 -17.27
N PHE A 129 32.01 19.48 -17.66
CA PHE A 129 33.47 19.39 -17.51
C PHE A 129 34.26 20.25 -18.51
N GLY A 130 33.62 20.74 -19.58
CA GLY A 130 34.20 21.68 -20.54
C GLY A 130 33.99 23.16 -20.18
N ALA A 131 33.52 23.48 -18.97
CA ALA A 131 33.10 24.82 -18.60
C ALA A 131 34.27 25.82 -18.50
N GLN A 132 34.10 26.98 -19.14
CA GLN A 132 35.02 28.11 -19.00
C GLN A 132 34.47 29.09 -17.96
N ILE A 133 35.25 29.34 -16.92
CA ILE A 133 34.85 30.15 -15.77
C ILE A 133 35.91 31.21 -15.54
N THR A 134 35.48 32.47 -15.44
CA THR A 134 36.37 33.62 -15.24
C THR A 134 35.78 34.59 -14.21
N THR A 135 36.63 35.13 -13.36
CA THR A 135 36.28 36.18 -12.39
C THR A 135 36.91 37.50 -12.80
N ARG A 136 36.10 38.57 -12.80
CA ARG A 136 36.55 39.95 -12.97
C ARG A 136 36.12 40.76 -11.75
N VAL A 137 37.02 41.61 -11.27
CA VAL A 137 36.71 42.62 -10.24
C VAL A 137 36.88 43.98 -10.90
N ASP A 138 35.86 44.83 -10.83
CA ASP A 138 35.94 46.19 -11.35
C ASP A 138 36.69 47.13 -10.38
N ASP A 139 37.26 48.20 -10.93
CA ASP A 139 38.05 49.17 -10.15
C ASP A 139 37.22 49.87 -9.07
N GLU A 140 37.85 50.13 -7.93
CA GLU A 140 37.20 50.77 -6.78
C GLU A 140 36.99 52.27 -7.02
N VAL A 141 35.74 52.66 -7.30
CA VAL A 141 35.33 54.05 -7.49
C VAL A 141 34.67 54.59 -6.22
N GLU A 142 35.16 55.72 -5.71
CA GLU A 142 34.65 56.33 -4.47
C GLU A 142 33.13 56.59 -4.56
N GLY A 143 32.37 56.01 -3.61
CA GLY A 143 30.90 56.08 -3.58
C GLY A 143 30.15 54.99 -4.35
N LYS A 144 30.83 54.03 -5.00
CA LYS A 144 30.21 52.88 -5.68
C LYS A 144 30.62 51.54 -5.06
N PRO A 145 29.77 50.49 -5.11
CA PRO A 145 30.17 49.15 -4.71
C PRO A 145 31.17 48.56 -5.71
N VAL A 146 32.15 47.81 -5.22
CA VAL A 146 33.05 46.99 -6.05
C VAL A 146 32.27 45.81 -6.62
N VAL A 147 32.15 45.75 -7.94
CA VAL A 147 31.44 44.65 -8.61
C VAL A 147 32.41 43.51 -8.89
N VAL A 148 32.08 42.32 -8.37
CA VAL A 148 32.73 41.06 -8.73
C VAL A 148 31.82 40.36 -9.73
N THR A 149 32.26 40.21 -10.97
CA THR A 149 31.53 39.43 -11.99
C THR A 149 32.17 38.05 -12.15
N LEU A 150 31.41 37.01 -11.82
CA LEU A 150 31.70 35.62 -12.19
C LEU A 150 31.01 35.33 -13.53
N LYS A 151 31.78 35.12 -14.59
CA LYS A 151 31.26 34.75 -15.91
C LYS A 151 31.51 33.27 -16.19
N VAL A 152 30.45 32.57 -16.57
CA VAL A 152 30.41 31.11 -16.77
C VAL A 152 29.86 30.79 -18.15
N ILE A 153 30.69 30.17 -18.99
CA ILE A 153 30.31 29.58 -20.26
C ILE A 153 30.34 28.06 -20.05
N PRO A 154 29.19 27.41 -19.79
CA PRO A 154 29.18 26.03 -19.31
C PRO A 154 29.56 25.00 -20.39
N GLY A 155 29.35 25.33 -21.67
CA GLY A 155 29.55 24.40 -22.78
C GLY A 155 28.47 23.32 -22.87
N GLU A 156 28.75 22.29 -23.66
CA GLU A 156 27.93 21.08 -23.73
C GLU A 156 28.16 20.18 -22.51
N ARG A 157 27.16 19.35 -22.17
CA ARG A 157 27.29 18.38 -21.08
C ARG A 157 28.04 17.14 -21.54
N THR A 158 28.72 16.50 -20.60
CA THR A 158 29.38 15.21 -20.79
C THR A 158 28.37 14.08 -20.85
N HIS A 159 28.47 13.22 -21.87
CA HIS A 159 27.61 12.05 -22.07
C HIS A 159 28.32 10.74 -21.71
N ILE A 160 27.57 9.73 -21.26
CA ILE A 160 28.14 8.40 -20.98
C ILE A 160 28.49 7.71 -22.30
N SER A 161 29.78 7.41 -22.54
CA SER A 161 30.23 6.65 -23.72
C SER A 161 30.41 5.15 -23.46
N LYS A 162 30.65 4.77 -22.21
CA LYS A 162 30.76 3.35 -21.81
C LYS A 162 30.32 3.16 -20.37
N VAL A 163 29.56 2.09 -20.12
CA VAL A 163 29.35 1.53 -18.77
C VAL A 163 30.00 0.15 -18.75
N GLN A 164 30.85 -0.10 -17.76
CA GLN A 164 31.42 -1.42 -17.51
C GLN A 164 31.18 -1.78 -16.05
N MET A 165 30.38 -2.82 -15.83
CA MET A 165 30.09 -3.40 -14.53
C MET A 165 30.71 -4.78 -14.47
N ILE A 166 31.53 -5.02 -13.46
CA ILE A 166 32.15 -6.30 -13.13
C ILE A 166 31.53 -6.76 -11.80
N TYR A 167 31.35 -8.07 -11.68
CA TYR A 167 30.88 -8.70 -10.45
C TYR A 167 32.01 -9.57 -9.89
N GLU A 168 32.10 -9.63 -8.56
CA GLU A 168 33.03 -10.45 -7.79
C GLU A 168 32.25 -11.24 -6.74
N GLY A 169 32.88 -12.24 -6.12
CA GLY A 169 32.26 -13.08 -5.10
C GLY A 169 31.38 -14.20 -5.68
N ALA A 170 30.39 -14.67 -4.92
CA ALA A 170 29.57 -15.82 -5.31
C ALA A 170 28.71 -15.58 -6.56
N LEU A 171 28.42 -14.32 -6.93
CA LEU A 171 27.74 -14.00 -8.18
C LEU A 171 28.62 -14.31 -9.41
N ASP A 172 29.92 -14.00 -9.37
CA ASP A 172 30.86 -14.28 -10.48
C ASP A 172 31.03 -15.78 -10.71
N VAL A 173 31.11 -16.56 -9.63
CA VAL A 173 31.11 -18.03 -9.68
C VAL A 173 29.82 -18.56 -10.32
N ALA A 174 28.65 -18.10 -9.85
CA ALA A 174 27.36 -18.54 -10.39
C ALA A 174 27.17 -18.17 -11.89
N LEU A 175 27.67 -17.00 -12.32
CA LEU A 175 27.68 -16.62 -13.73
C LEU A 175 28.60 -17.53 -14.57
N SER A 176 29.77 -17.88 -14.05
CA SER A 176 30.74 -18.78 -14.69
C SER A 176 30.22 -20.21 -14.82
N ASP A 177 29.48 -20.69 -13.82
CA ASP A 177 28.80 -21.99 -13.82
C ASP A 177 27.54 -22.02 -14.71
N GLY A 178 27.12 -20.87 -15.25
CA GLY A 178 25.97 -20.75 -16.15
C GLY A 178 24.61 -20.73 -15.44
N ASP A 179 24.55 -20.31 -14.18
CA ASP A 179 23.32 -20.24 -13.41
C ASP A 179 22.31 -19.24 -14.03
N ALA A 180 21.12 -19.74 -14.35
CA ALA A 180 20.08 -18.98 -15.03
C ALA A 180 19.48 -17.84 -14.16
N ARG A 181 19.48 -17.97 -12.83
CA ARG A 181 19.05 -16.90 -11.92
C ARG A 181 20.09 -15.78 -11.86
N ALA A 182 21.38 -16.12 -11.79
CA ALA A 182 22.49 -15.17 -11.83
C ALA A 182 22.51 -14.37 -13.14
N GLN A 183 22.37 -15.06 -14.28
CA GLN A 183 22.24 -14.43 -15.60
C GLN A 183 21.02 -13.47 -15.64
N SER A 184 19.83 -13.97 -15.25
CA SER A 184 18.61 -13.16 -15.20
C SER A 184 18.72 -11.96 -14.27
N LEU A 185 19.49 -12.06 -13.17
CA LEU A 185 19.74 -10.96 -12.24
C LEU A 185 20.62 -9.89 -12.88
N VAL A 186 21.72 -10.27 -13.53
CA VAL A 186 22.63 -9.35 -14.22
C VAL A 186 21.95 -8.66 -15.41
N GLU A 187 21.11 -9.39 -16.16
CA GLU A 187 20.28 -8.81 -17.22
C GLU A 187 19.33 -7.74 -16.68
N ARG A 188 18.61 -8.01 -15.58
CA ARG A 188 17.75 -7.02 -14.91
C ARG A 188 18.54 -5.82 -14.37
N LEU A 189 19.68 -6.06 -13.71
CA LEU A 189 20.55 -4.99 -13.20
C LEU A 189 21.05 -4.07 -14.33
N SER A 190 21.32 -4.65 -15.50
CA SER A 190 21.78 -3.91 -16.69
C SER A 190 20.63 -3.16 -17.38
N ALA A 191 19.46 -3.78 -17.52
CA ALA A 191 18.27 -3.17 -18.12
C ALA A 191 17.72 -2.00 -17.29
N ASP A 192 17.72 -2.17 -15.96
CA ASP A 192 17.22 -1.16 -15.01
C ASP A 192 18.33 -0.19 -14.54
N TRP A 193 19.52 -0.20 -15.15
CA TRP A 193 20.64 0.65 -14.75
C TRP A 193 20.31 2.14 -14.93
N GLY A 194 20.41 2.92 -13.85
CA GLY A 194 19.92 4.31 -13.82
C GLY A 194 20.75 5.36 -14.55
N LEU A 195 21.81 4.97 -15.29
CA LEU A 195 22.68 5.89 -16.04
C LEU A 195 23.30 5.20 -17.29
N PRO A 196 22.48 4.80 -18.28
CA PRO A 196 22.92 4.04 -19.47
C PRO A 196 23.81 4.86 -20.42
N VAL A 197 24.38 4.18 -21.42
CA VAL A 197 25.16 4.83 -22.50
C VAL A 197 24.28 5.84 -23.27
N GLY A 198 24.84 7.01 -23.56
CA GLY A 198 24.16 8.14 -24.20
C GLY A 198 23.57 9.16 -23.23
N GLU A 199 23.26 8.78 -21.99
CA GLU A 199 22.73 9.70 -20.98
C GLU A 199 23.73 10.78 -20.55
N VAL A 200 23.20 11.86 -19.99
CA VAL A 200 24.00 12.96 -19.44
C VAL A 200 24.58 12.56 -18.08
N PHE A 201 25.89 12.69 -17.90
CA PHE A 201 26.52 12.50 -16.59
C PHE A 201 26.06 13.58 -15.59
N ARG A 202 25.62 13.15 -14.40
CA ARG A 202 25.45 13.99 -13.20
C ARG A 202 25.84 13.20 -11.96
N GLN A 203 26.51 13.84 -11.01
CA GLN A 203 27.01 13.20 -9.79
C GLN A 203 25.88 12.64 -8.90
N SER A 204 24.73 13.32 -8.89
CA SER A 204 23.52 12.89 -8.19
C SER A 204 22.94 11.61 -8.80
N VAL A 205 22.77 11.58 -10.13
CA VAL A 205 22.26 10.42 -10.89
C VAL A 205 23.21 9.23 -10.77
N TRP A 206 24.52 9.46 -10.88
CA TRP A 206 25.56 8.45 -10.63
C TRP A 206 25.43 7.80 -9.25
N SER A 207 25.28 8.61 -8.21
CA SER A 207 25.14 8.13 -6.83
C SER A 207 23.84 7.33 -6.64
N SER A 208 22.73 7.81 -7.21
CA SER A 208 21.44 7.11 -7.18
C SER A 208 21.47 5.78 -7.96
N ALA A 209 22.10 5.74 -9.14
CA ALA A 209 22.22 4.54 -9.95
C ALA A 209 23.05 3.45 -9.23
N LYS A 210 24.19 3.84 -8.64
CA LYS A 210 25.00 2.95 -7.78
C LYS A 210 24.20 2.38 -6.61
N ASN A 211 23.49 3.23 -5.87
CA ASN A 211 22.73 2.79 -4.70
C ASN A 211 21.55 1.89 -5.11
N GLY A 212 20.88 2.18 -6.23
CA GLY A 212 19.79 1.36 -6.77
C GLY A 212 20.25 -0.02 -7.25
N ALA A 213 21.37 -0.09 -7.99
CA ALA A 213 21.95 -1.38 -8.41
C ALA A 213 22.38 -2.23 -7.20
N LEU A 214 23.04 -1.61 -6.21
CA LEU A 214 23.46 -2.30 -4.99
C LEU A 214 22.26 -2.79 -4.16
N ALA A 215 21.20 -1.98 -4.04
CA ALA A 215 19.98 -2.38 -3.34
C ALA A 215 19.29 -3.57 -4.01
N ARG A 216 19.19 -3.58 -5.35
CA ARG A 216 18.65 -4.73 -6.11
C ARG A 216 19.47 -6.00 -5.93
N LEU A 217 20.80 -5.89 -5.94
CA LEU A 217 21.71 -7.02 -5.70
C LEU A 217 21.50 -7.61 -4.29
N ARG A 218 21.38 -6.74 -3.27
CA ARG A 218 21.08 -7.14 -1.88
C ARG A 218 19.72 -7.81 -1.72
N ALA A 219 18.69 -7.25 -2.35
CA ALA A 219 17.34 -7.81 -2.33
C ALA A 219 17.23 -9.18 -3.04
N GLN A 220 18.19 -9.53 -3.91
CA GLN A 220 18.16 -10.72 -4.77
C GLN A 220 19.20 -11.78 -4.38
N GLY A 221 19.46 -11.94 -3.08
CA GLY A 221 20.23 -13.07 -2.53
C GLY A 221 21.65 -12.75 -2.09
N TYR A 222 22.10 -11.51 -2.27
CA TYR A 222 23.45 -11.04 -1.90
C TYR A 222 23.39 -9.89 -0.88
N PRO A 223 22.75 -10.07 0.30
CA PRO A 223 22.44 -9.00 1.25
C PRO A 223 23.68 -8.26 1.79
N THR A 224 24.84 -8.92 1.80
CA THR A 224 26.13 -8.33 2.21
C THR A 224 26.87 -7.60 1.08
N ALA A 225 26.33 -7.57 -0.14
CA ALA A 225 27.03 -7.02 -1.31
C ALA A 225 27.51 -5.58 -1.09
N SER A 226 28.63 -5.22 -1.71
CA SER A 226 29.27 -3.91 -1.60
C SER A 226 29.96 -3.50 -2.92
N TRP A 227 30.42 -2.26 -3.00
CA TRP A 227 31.27 -1.81 -4.10
C TRP A 227 32.74 -1.99 -3.72
N SER A 228 33.45 -2.93 -4.35
CA SER A 228 34.91 -3.08 -4.17
C SER A 228 35.67 -1.98 -4.92
N GLY A 229 35.11 -1.45 -6.01
CA GLY A 229 35.63 -0.26 -6.68
C GLY A 229 34.60 0.45 -7.55
N THR A 230 34.60 1.79 -7.57
CA THR A 230 33.83 2.58 -8.56
C THR A 230 34.65 3.78 -9.02
N SER A 231 34.76 3.99 -10.32
CA SER A 231 35.43 5.16 -10.91
C SER A 231 34.66 5.72 -12.11
N VAL A 232 34.91 7.00 -12.38
CA VAL A 232 34.38 7.75 -13.52
C VAL A 232 35.58 8.40 -14.19
N THR A 233 35.87 8.03 -15.43
CA THR A 233 36.91 8.66 -16.24
C THR A 233 36.24 9.59 -17.24
N VAL A 234 36.46 10.89 -17.09
CA VAL A 234 35.90 11.92 -17.98
C VAL A 234 36.95 12.42 -18.96
N ASP A 235 36.61 12.42 -20.23
CA ASP A 235 37.32 13.19 -21.25
C ASP A 235 36.57 14.51 -21.49
N ALA A 236 37.18 15.61 -21.06
CA ALA A 236 36.61 16.96 -21.22
C ALA A 236 36.68 17.48 -22.67
N THR A 237 37.53 16.89 -23.52
CA THR A 237 37.70 17.26 -24.93
C THR A 237 36.65 16.57 -25.79
N GLU A 238 36.52 15.25 -25.65
CA GLU A 238 35.48 14.45 -26.32
C GLU A 238 34.10 14.62 -25.68
N ARG A 239 34.04 15.20 -24.47
CA ARG A 239 32.81 15.36 -23.66
C ARG A 239 32.16 14.01 -23.35
N THR A 240 32.98 13.00 -23.07
CA THR A 240 32.48 11.66 -22.71
C THR A 240 32.93 11.19 -21.35
N ALA A 241 32.08 10.41 -20.68
CA ALA A 241 32.38 9.74 -19.42
C ALA A 241 32.32 8.22 -19.58
N LYS A 242 33.34 7.54 -19.04
CA LYS A 242 33.44 6.07 -18.97
C LYS A 242 33.24 5.66 -17.52
N LEU A 243 32.18 4.92 -17.24
CA LEU A 243 31.84 4.42 -15.90
C LEU A 243 32.42 3.03 -15.72
N PHE A 244 33.13 2.81 -14.62
CA PHE A 244 33.68 1.52 -14.23
C PHE A 244 33.24 1.18 -12.80
N LEU A 245 32.64 0.01 -12.63
CA LEU A 245 32.12 -0.47 -11.35
C LEU A 245 32.52 -1.93 -11.14
N VAL A 246 32.88 -2.25 -9.90
CA VAL A 246 33.16 -3.61 -9.44
C VAL A 246 32.32 -3.84 -8.18
N ALA A 247 31.34 -4.74 -8.31
CA ALA A 247 30.43 -5.12 -7.24
C ALA A 247 30.87 -6.46 -6.64
N ASP A 248 31.35 -6.44 -5.39
CA ASP A 248 31.54 -7.67 -4.62
C ASP A 248 30.18 -8.10 -4.07
N SER A 249 29.68 -9.26 -4.52
CA SER A 249 28.42 -9.80 -4.03
C SER A 249 28.50 -10.32 -2.60
N GLY A 250 29.71 -10.62 -2.10
CA GLY A 250 29.90 -11.52 -0.97
C GLY A 250 29.38 -12.94 -1.27
N PRO A 251 29.11 -13.77 -0.26
CA PRO A 251 28.47 -15.07 -0.45
C PRO A 251 26.99 -14.91 -0.85
N GLY A 252 26.47 -15.89 -1.59
CA GLY A 252 25.03 -16.00 -1.83
C GLY A 252 24.35 -16.61 -0.61
N PHE A 253 23.32 -15.95 -0.09
CA PHE A 253 22.57 -16.43 1.08
C PHE A 253 21.37 -17.26 0.62
N VAL A 254 21.08 -18.34 1.35
CA VAL A 254 19.86 -19.17 1.18
C VAL A 254 19.09 -19.25 2.49
N PHE A 255 17.78 -19.47 2.42
CA PHE A 255 16.92 -19.53 3.59
C PHE A 255 17.24 -20.76 4.46
N GLY A 256 17.46 -20.53 5.75
CA GLY A 256 17.73 -21.54 6.76
C GLY A 256 16.47 -21.95 7.54
N ASP A 257 16.67 -22.24 8.83
CA ASP A 257 15.56 -22.55 9.74
C ASP A 257 14.81 -21.28 10.18
N ILE A 258 13.50 -21.43 10.36
CA ILE A 258 12.62 -20.36 10.85
C ILE A 258 12.48 -20.46 12.37
N ARG A 259 12.80 -19.37 13.08
CA ARG A 259 12.53 -19.20 14.52
C ARG A 259 11.38 -18.20 14.71
N ILE A 260 10.39 -18.54 15.54
CA ILE A 260 9.26 -17.67 15.86
C ILE A 260 9.26 -17.35 17.35
N GLU A 261 9.18 -16.06 17.68
CA GLU A 261 9.23 -15.51 19.03
C GLU A 261 7.94 -14.74 19.35
N GLY A 262 7.42 -14.90 20.57
CA GLY A 262 6.23 -14.20 21.05
C GLY A 262 4.89 -14.93 20.86
N LEU A 263 4.89 -16.15 20.32
CA LEU A 263 3.72 -17.05 20.35
C LEU A 263 3.39 -17.48 21.78
N ASN A 264 2.09 -17.62 22.07
CA ASN A 264 1.54 -18.03 23.37
C ASN A 264 0.33 -18.96 23.17
N ARG A 265 -0.70 -18.51 22.43
CA ARG A 265 -1.96 -19.24 22.22
C ARG A 265 -2.28 -19.51 20.75
N GLN A 266 -1.53 -18.92 19.81
CA GLN A 266 -1.63 -19.23 18.39
C GLN A 266 -0.65 -20.36 18.04
N PRO A 267 -1.03 -21.31 17.17
CA PRO A 267 -0.13 -22.37 16.73
C PRO A 267 0.92 -21.80 15.76
N ALA A 268 2.17 -22.26 15.85
CA ALA A 268 3.25 -21.84 14.95
C ALA A 268 2.94 -22.08 13.46
N SER A 269 2.11 -23.08 13.14
CA SER A 269 1.63 -23.36 11.79
C SER A 269 0.87 -22.19 11.15
N ALA A 270 0.21 -21.32 11.93
CA ALA A 270 -0.46 -20.13 11.41
C ALA A 270 0.52 -19.13 10.77
N VAL A 271 1.79 -19.15 11.19
CA VAL A 271 2.88 -18.32 10.66
C VAL A 271 3.63 -19.08 9.56
N LEU A 272 4.02 -20.33 9.85
CA LEU A 272 4.83 -21.17 8.95
C LEU A 272 4.13 -21.48 7.62
N ASN A 273 2.81 -21.77 7.62
CA ASN A 273 2.07 -22.12 6.41
C ASN A 273 1.90 -20.96 5.41
N LEU A 274 2.27 -19.73 5.79
CA LEU A 274 2.27 -18.56 4.92
C LEU A 274 3.62 -18.27 4.23
N ALA A 275 4.69 -18.95 4.64
CA ALA A 275 6.03 -18.73 4.11
C ALA A 275 6.05 -18.98 2.58
N PRO A 276 6.47 -17.99 1.76
CA PRO A 276 6.60 -18.19 0.31
C PRO A 276 7.83 -19.02 -0.08
N PHE A 277 8.75 -19.25 0.86
CA PHE A 277 10.02 -19.96 0.67
C PHE A 277 10.11 -21.20 1.58
N LYS A 278 11.09 -22.04 1.27
CA LYS A 278 11.51 -23.22 2.03
C LYS A 278 12.98 -23.11 2.41
N LYS A 279 13.41 -23.95 3.35
CA LYS A 279 14.83 -24.13 3.66
C LYS A 279 15.60 -24.58 2.41
N GLY A 280 16.69 -23.89 2.09
CA GLY A 280 17.51 -24.10 0.89
C GLY A 280 17.11 -23.26 -0.33
N ASP A 281 15.96 -22.57 -0.32
CA ASP A 281 15.64 -21.63 -1.39
C ASP A 281 16.58 -20.40 -1.33
N PRO A 282 17.04 -19.84 -2.46
CA PRO A 282 17.86 -18.63 -2.46
C PRO A 282 17.16 -17.46 -1.77
N TYR A 283 17.92 -16.69 -0.98
CA TYR A 283 17.39 -15.53 -0.27
C TYR A 283 16.80 -14.51 -1.25
N ASP A 284 15.67 -13.94 -0.87
CA ASP A 284 15.01 -12.85 -1.57
C ASP A 284 14.27 -11.98 -0.54
N GLU A 285 14.64 -10.70 -0.47
CA GLU A 285 14.06 -9.76 0.49
C GLU A 285 12.56 -9.55 0.23
N THR A 286 12.12 -9.62 -1.04
CA THR A 286 10.71 -9.48 -1.39
C THR A 286 9.87 -10.60 -0.79
N MET A 287 10.40 -11.83 -0.76
CA MET A 287 9.73 -12.98 -0.14
C MET A 287 9.59 -12.83 1.39
N VAL A 288 10.53 -12.17 2.05
CA VAL A 288 10.47 -11.87 3.50
C VAL A 288 9.40 -10.82 3.79
N LEU A 289 9.37 -9.74 2.98
CA LEU A 289 8.38 -8.66 3.11
C LEU A 289 6.96 -9.16 2.83
N ASP A 290 6.77 -9.92 1.73
CA ASP A 290 5.52 -10.62 1.39
C ASP A 290 5.01 -11.46 2.55
N TRP A 291 5.90 -12.21 3.21
CA TRP A 291 5.53 -13.08 4.32
C TRP A 291 5.10 -12.27 5.55
N GLN A 292 5.86 -11.23 5.90
CA GLN A 292 5.50 -10.31 6.99
C GLN A 292 4.11 -9.71 6.77
N GLU A 293 3.83 -9.21 5.56
CA GLU A 293 2.54 -8.62 5.21
C GLU A 293 1.39 -9.65 5.30
N ARG A 294 1.60 -10.88 4.80
CA ARG A 294 0.62 -11.97 4.92
C ARG A 294 0.31 -12.33 6.38
N ILE A 295 1.33 -12.40 7.25
CA ILE A 295 1.13 -12.69 8.68
C ILE A 295 0.33 -11.56 9.35
N GLN A 296 0.63 -10.29 9.03
CA GLN A 296 -0.13 -9.14 9.53
C GLN A 296 -1.60 -9.18 9.08
N LYS A 297 -1.85 -9.50 7.78
CA LYS A 297 -3.20 -9.62 7.20
C LYS A 297 -4.06 -10.73 7.83
N LEU A 298 -3.49 -11.72 8.52
CA LEU A 298 -4.28 -12.71 9.28
C LEU A 298 -5.08 -12.12 10.45
N ASN A 299 -4.75 -10.90 10.89
CA ASN A 299 -5.37 -10.25 12.04
C ASN A 299 -5.22 -11.08 13.35
N LEU A 300 -4.20 -11.94 13.43
CA LEU A 300 -3.89 -12.74 14.63
C LEU A 300 -2.86 -12.05 15.55
N PHE A 301 -2.08 -11.12 15.00
CA PHE A 301 -0.92 -10.50 15.64
C PHE A 301 -1.01 -8.97 15.52
N GLU A 302 -0.73 -8.28 16.62
CA GLU A 302 -0.74 -6.82 16.71
C GLU A 302 0.45 -6.19 15.97
N ASN A 303 1.63 -6.79 16.17
CA ASN A 303 2.87 -6.42 15.51
C ASN A 303 3.55 -7.68 15.00
N VAL A 304 4.22 -7.57 13.84
CA VAL A 304 5.01 -8.64 13.22
C VAL A 304 6.23 -8.00 12.60
N PHE A 305 7.41 -8.48 12.98
CA PHE A 305 8.70 -8.11 12.41
C PHE A 305 9.43 -9.38 11.97
N VAL A 306 9.84 -9.44 10.69
CA VAL A 306 10.61 -10.57 10.15
C VAL A 306 12.00 -10.07 9.77
N SER A 307 13.03 -10.77 10.23
CA SER A 307 14.43 -10.44 9.97
C SER A 307 15.26 -11.68 9.66
N ALA A 308 16.34 -11.52 8.90
CA ALA A 308 17.33 -12.55 8.62
C ALA A 308 18.71 -12.07 9.10
N GLY A 309 19.48 -12.97 9.72
CA GLY A 309 20.82 -12.66 10.22
C GLY A 309 21.88 -12.95 9.16
N PHE A 310 22.45 -11.91 8.54
CA PHE A 310 23.43 -12.05 7.45
C PHE A 310 24.87 -12.26 7.95
N ASP A 311 25.10 -13.39 8.62
CA ASP A 311 26.45 -13.88 8.95
C ASP A 311 27.02 -14.68 7.77
N PRO A 312 28.14 -14.28 7.15
CA PRO A 312 28.78 -15.01 6.05
C PRO A 312 29.10 -16.49 6.38
N THR A 313 29.28 -16.84 7.65
CA THR A 313 29.53 -18.23 8.08
C THR A 313 28.27 -19.11 8.06
N GLN A 314 27.08 -18.51 7.92
CA GLN A 314 25.78 -19.18 7.88
C GLN A 314 25.03 -18.93 6.56
N ALA A 315 25.73 -18.47 5.51
CA ALA A 315 25.10 -18.14 4.22
C ALA A 315 24.31 -19.31 3.61
N ASP A 316 24.81 -20.54 3.75
CA ASP A 316 24.16 -21.78 3.29
C ASP A 316 22.92 -22.20 4.11
N ALA A 317 22.61 -21.50 5.21
CA ALA A 317 21.47 -21.81 6.07
C ALA A 317 21.01 -20.60 6.92
N THR A 318 20.74 -19.46 6.28
CA THR A 318 20.46 -18.17 6.94
C THR A 318 19.25 -18.24 7.89
N PRO A 319 19.40 -18.10 9.22
CA PRO A 319 18.27 -18.17 10.13
C PRO A 319 17.33 -16.97 9.96
N VAL A 320 16.03 -17.25 9.84
CA VAL A 320 14.98 -16.22 9.75
C VAL A 320 14.23 -16.15 11.07
N VAL A 321 14.21 -14.97 11.71
CA VAL A 321 13.56 -14.73 12.99
C VAL A 321 12.30 -13.91 12.78
N VAL A 322 11.16 -14.47 13.17
CA VAL A 322 9.85 -13.78 13.23
C VAL A 322 9.58 -13.39 14.68
N GLN A 323 9.54 -12.09 14.96
CA GLN A 323 9.13 -11.54 16.24
C GLN A 323 7.72 -10.99 16.13
N LEU A 324 6.81 -11.47 16.97
CA LEU A 324 5.39 -11.09 16.91
C LEU A 324 4.78 -10.88 18.30
N ARG A 325 3.62 -10.23 18.33
CA ARG A 325 2.78 -10.12 19.53
C ARG A 325 1.35 -10.51 19.17
N GLU A 326 0.77 -11.49 19.87
CA GLU A 326 -0.60 -11.92 19.63
C GLU A 326 -1.62 -10.82 19.97
N MET A 327 -2.63 -10.65 19.11
CA MET A 327 -3.78 -9.80 19.40
C MET A 327 -4.64 -10.39 20.53
N PRO A 328 -5.51 -9.57 21.17
CA PRO A 328 -6.59 -10.07 22.01
C PRO A 328 -7.38 -11.20 21.31
N PHE A 329 -7.52 -12.30 22.05
CA PHE A 329 -8.04 -13.57 21.54
C PHE A 329 -9.52 -13.50 21.15
N GLN A 330 -10.25 -12.56 21.74
CA GLN A 330 -11.63 -12.27 21.47
C GLN A 330 -11.82 -10.77 21.23
N ALA A 331 -12.68 -10.43 20.28
CA ALA A 331 -13.18 -9.09 20.05
C ALA A 331 -14.72 -9.15 20.00
N ALA A 332 -15.37 -8.14 20.55
CA ALA A 332 -16.81 -7.94 20.42
C ALA A 332 -17.05 -6.54 19.87
N THR A 333 -18.01 -6.42 18.96
CA THR A 333 -18.34 -5.17 18.27
C THR A 333 -19.86 -5.03 18.22
N VAL A 334 -20.38 -3.87 18.61
CA VAL A 334 -21.83 -3.60 18.60
C VAL A 334 -22.11 -2.45 17.66
N GLY A 335 -23.10 -2.62 16.78
CA GLY A 335 -23.45 -1.64 15.76
C GLY A 335 -24.92 -1.26 15.77
N VAL A 336 -25.18 -0.04 15.34
CA VAL A 336 -26.52 0.46 15.02
C VAL A 336 -26.53 1.03 13.62
N GLY A 337 -27.62 0.82 12.90
CA GLY A 337 -27.73 1.30 11.52
C GLY A 337 -29.16 1.48 11.07
N VAL A 338 -29.31 2.13 9.92
CA VAL A 338 -30.59 2.37 9.26
C VAL A 338 -30.36 2.35 7.75
N SER A 339 -31.34 1.82 7.01
CA SER A 339 -31.40 1.96 5.55
C SER A 339 -32.84 2.19 5.07
N SER A 340 -32.98 2.71 3.85
CA SER A 340 -34.24 2.78 3.10
C SER A 340 -34.86 1.41 2.86
N ASP A 341 -34.03 0.42 2.55
CA ASP A 341 -34.48 -0.91 2.15
C ASP A 341 -35.03 -1.73 3.34
N THR A 342 -34.23 -1.86 4.43
CA THR A 342 -34.55 -2.74 5.57
C THR A 342 -34.89 -2.01 6.89
N GLY A 343 -34.73 -0.68 6.93
CA GLY A 343 -35.08 0.15 8.08
C GLY A 343 -34.01 0.14 9.19
N PRO A 344 -34.38 0.50 10.43
CA PRO A 344 -33.45 0.49 11.56
C PRO A 344 -33.08 -0.95 11.97
N ARG A 345 -31.82 -1.13 12.36
CA ARG A 345 -31.21 -2.40 12.78
C ARG A 345 -30.17 -2.21 13.87
N VAL A 346 -30.03 -3.21 14.73
CA VAL A 346 -28.94 -3.37 15.69
C VAL A 346 -28.17 -4.62 15.30
N SER A 347 -26.85 -4.58 15.40
CA SER A 347 -25.96 -5.71 15.10
C SER A 347 -24.98 -5.96 16.25
N GLY A 348 -24.62 -7.21 16.46
CA GLY A 348 -23.53 -7.63 17.34
C GLY A 348 -22.64 -8.64 16.63
N GLU A 349 -21.33 -8.47 16.74
CA GLU A 349 -20.32 -9.39 16.24
C GLU A 349 -19.42 -9.83 17.40
N HIS A 350 -19.12 -11.13 17.47
CA HIS A 350 -18.13 -11.71 18.36
C HIS A 350 -17.15 -12.53 17.52
N LEU A 351 -15.87 -12.18 17.60
CA LEU A 351 -14.77 -12.85 16.91
C LEU A 351 -13.88 -13.52 17.94
N HIS A 352 -13.61 -14.82 17.76
CA HIS A 352 -12.75 -15.63 18.60
C HIS A 352 -11.63 -16.24 17.75
N ARG A 353 -10.39 -15.82 17.95
CA ARG A 353 -9.28 -16.00 16.98
C ARG A 353 -8.66 -17.40 16.91
N ASN A 354 -8.82 -18.21 17.95
CA ASN A 354 -8.46 -19.64 17.94
C ASN A 354 -9.46 -20.45 18.79
N ALA A 355 -10.67 -20.65 18.25
CA ALA A 355 -11.77 -21.37 18.85
C ALA A 355 -11.40 -22.83 19.16
N TRP A 356 -11.67 -23.24 20.41
CA TRP A 356 -11.36 -24.56 20.96
C TRP A 356 -9.89 -24.99 20.86
N GLY A 357 -8.96 -24.06 20.60
CA GLY A 357 -7.54 -24.36 20.39
C GLY A 357 -7.20 -25.04 19.06
N LEU A 358 -8.17 -25.20 18.15
CA LEU A 358 -8.04 -26.02 16.94
C LEU A 358 -7.31 -25.33 15.76
N GLY A 359 -6.88 -24.08 15.93
CA GLY A 359 -6.40 -23.25 14.83
C GLY A 359 -7.53 -22.77 13.91
N TRP A 360 -8.69 -22.40 14.49
CA TRP A 360 -9.85 -21.88 13.74
C TRP A 360 -10.32 -20.55 14.32
N GLN A 361 -10.60 -19.57 13.47
CA GLN A 361 -11.29 -18.35 13.85
C GLN A 361 -12.80 -18.63 13.83
N ALA A 362 -13.53 -18.23 14.88
CA ALA A 362 -14.99 -18.28 14.92
C ALA A 362 -15.56 -16.86 14.98
N LYS A 363 -16.33 -16.46 13.98
CA LYS A 363 -17.03 -15.18 13.88
C LYS A 363 -18.54 -15.41 13.98
N THR A 364 -19.13 -15.00 15.09
CA THR A 364 -20.58 -15.02 15.30
C THR A 364 -21.12 -13.62 15.07
N SER A 365 -22.02 -13.46 14.10
CA SER A 365 -22.66 -12.19 13.75
C SER A 365 -24.16 -12.29 13.89
N MET A 366 -24.79 -11.34 14.57
CA MET A 366 -26.24 -11.23 14.72
C MET A 366 -26.69 -9.84 14.29
N GLN A 367 -27.80 -9.75 13.57
CA GLN A 367 -28.47 -8.51 13.20
C GLN A 367 -29.97 -8.66 13.46
N ILE A 368 -30.56 -7.69 14.16
CA ILE A 368 -31.99 -7.62 14.43
C ILE A 368 -32.48 -6.27 13.91
N GLY A 369 -33.46 -6.28 13.02
CA GLY A 369 -34.01 -5.09 12.38
C GLY A 369 -35.47 -5.27 11.97
N LYS A 370 -36.14 -4.16 11.66
CA LYS A 370 -37.60 -4.14 11.42
C LYS A 370 -38.03 -5.05 10.27
N ARG A 371 -37.28 -5.04 9.15
CA ARG A 371 -37.57 -5.88 7.98
C ARG A 371 -36.62 -7.05 7.82
N GLU A 372 -35.40 -6.97 8.32
CA GLU A 372 -34.42 -8.06 8.22
C GLU A 372 -33.85 -8.41 9.58
N SER A 373 -33.87 -9.69 9.93
CA SER A 373 -33.11 -10.26 11.05
C SER A 373 -32.29 -11.45 10.57
N ARG A 374 -31.03 -11.55 11.01
CA ARG A 374 -30.04 -12.51 10.51
C ARG A 374 -29.13 -12.97 11.65
N GLY A 375 -28.83 -14.26 11.70
CA GLY A 375 -27.78 -14.83 12.55
C GLY A 375 -26.82 -15.65 11.69
N GLN A 376 -25.52 -15.47 11.89
CA GLN A 376 -24.46 -16.14 11.13
C GLN A 376 -23.32 -16.58 12.05
N VAL A 377 -22.80 -17.77 11.82
CA VAL A 377 -21.60 -18.30 12.47
C VAL A 377 -20.66 -18.78 11.36
N ASP A 378 -19.53 -18.10 11.21
CA ASP A 378 -18.47 -18.48 10.29
C ASP A 378 -17.28 -19.02 11.09
N LEU A 379 -16.90 -20.27 10.81
CA LEU A 379 -15.66 -20.87 11.26
C LEU A 379 -14.70 -20.88 10.06
N THR A 380 -13.54 -20.25 10.20
CA THR A 380 -12.51 -20.23 9.16
C THR A 380 -11.18 -20.66 9.77
N SER A 381 -10.54 -21.70 9.24
CA SER A 381 -9.26 -22.18 9.76
C SER A 381 -8.18 -21.10 9.68
N HIS A 382 -7.10 -21.25 10.43
CA HIS A 382 -5.82 -20.63 10.11
C HIS A 382 -5.29 -21.19 8.77
N PRO A 383 -4.35 -20.52 8.09
CA PRO A 383 -3.81 -21.00 6.82
C PRO A 383 -3.26 -22.43 6.93
N TRP A 384 -3.68 -23.27 6.00
CA TRP A 384 -3.08 -24.56 5.69
C TRP A 384 -2.01 -24.38 4.59
N PRO A 385 -1.13 -25.37 4.37
CA PRO A 385 -0.15 -25.32 3.29
C PRO A 385 -0.78 -24.95 1.94
N GLY A 386 -0.14 -24.06 1.19
CA GLY A 386 -0.66 -23.54 -0.08
C GLY A 386 -1.56 -22.30 0.03
N ARG A 387 -1.70 -21.69 1.22
CA ARG A 387 -2.57 -20.52 1.49
C ARG A 387 -4.08 -20.82 1.38
N VAL A 388 -4.46 -22.07 1.58
CA VAL A 388 -5.86 -22.52 1.64
C VAL A 388 -6.36 -22.45 3.08
N ARG A 389 -7.63 -22.12 3.28
CA ARG A 389 -8.31 -22.13 4.59
C ARG A 389 -9.58 -22.96 4.51
N GLY A 390 -9.86 -23.77 5.53
CA GLY A 390 -11.15 -24.42 5.69
C GLY A 390 -12.23 -23.41 6.07
N LEU A 391 -13.44 -23.57 5.54
CA LEU A 391 -14.60 -22.73 5.80
C LEU A 391 -15.80 -23.60 6.22
N VAL A 392 -16.42 -23.28 7.34
CA VAL A 392 -17.76 -23.77 7.73
C VAL A 392 -18.62 -22.54 8.06
N SER A 393 -19.79 -22.40 7.47
CA SER A 393 -20.60 -21.17 7.59
C SER A 393 -22.08 -21.52 7.73
N GLY A 394 -22.64 -21.26 8.90
CA GLY A 394 -24.08 -21.38 9.19
C GLY A 394 -24.75 -20.02 9.15
N LEU A 395 -25.87 -19.90 8.44
CA LEU A 395 -26.64 -18.67 8.26
C LEU A 395 -28.13 -18.97 8.45
N THR A 396 -28.81 -18.15 9.24
CA THR A 396 -30.28 -18.08 9.32
C THR A 396 -30.73 -16.64 9.09
N SER A 397 -31.82 -16.44 8.36
CA SER A 397 -32.39 -15.11 8.13
C SER A 397 -33.91 -15.13 7.98
N ARG A 398 -34.53 -14.03 8.39
CA ARG A 398 -35.92 -13.67 8.13
C ARG A 398 -35.92 -12.28 7.49
N LEU A 399 -36.55 -12.17 6.34
CA LEU A 399 -36.76 -10.92 5.62
C LEU A 399 -38.27 -10.70 5.39
N MET A 400 -38.74 -9.47 5.60
CA MET A 400 -40.06 -8.99 5.23
C MET A 400 -39.93 -8.09 3.99
N ASP A 401 -40.48 -8.55 2.86
CA ASP A 401 -40.45 -7.85 1.58
C ASP A 401 -41.49 -6.70 1.55
N THR A 402 -41.51 -5.90 0.47
CA THR A 402 -42.35 -4.67 0.40
C THR A 402 -43.86 -4.95 0.24
N ASP A 403 -44.23 -6.17 -0.15
CA ASP A 403 -45.60 -6.71 -0.21
C ASP A 403 -46.04 -7.39 1.11
N ASP A 404 -45.21 -7.29 2.17
CA ASP A 404 -45.34 -8.00 3.45
C ASP A 404 -45.32 -9.54 3.33
N ALA A 405 -44.66 -10.07 2.30
CA ALA A 405 -44.26 -11.48 2.28
C ALA A 405 -43.05 -11.72 3.21
N GLU A 406 -43.11 -12.76 4.03
CA GLU A 406 -41.99 -13.19 4.88
C GLU A 406 -41.19 -14.29 4.17
N THR A 407 -39.93 -13.99 3.85
CA THR A 407 -38.94 -14.98 3.39
C THR A 407 -38.08 -15.41 4.57
N SER A 408 -38.21 -16.67 4.98
CA SER A 408 -37.35 -17.30 6.00
C SER A 408 -36.38 -18.28 5.33
N SER A 409 -35.11 -18.27 5.72
CA SER A 409 -34.10 -19.14 5.11
C SER A 409 -33.00 -19.58 6.06
N GLN A 410 -32.45 -20.75 5.78
CA GLN A 410 -31.33 -21.37 6.50
C GLN A 410 -30.32 -21.88 5.47
N ARG A 411 -29.02 -21.71 5.73
CA ARG A 411 -27.95 -22.18 4.86
C ARG A 411 -26.75 -22.64 5.69
N ILE A 412 -26.23 -23.82 5.38
CA ILE A 412 -24.98 -24.35 5.93
C ILE A 412 -24.04 -24.57 4.76
N ARG A 413 -22.81 -24.03 4.84
CA ARG A 413 -21.73 -24.23 3.87
C ARG A 413 -20.56 -24.94 4.53
N VAL A 414 -19.89 -25.81 3.79
CA VAL A 414 -18.59 -26.42 4.13
C VAL A 414 -17.70 -26.36 2.89
N GLY A 415 -16.47 -25.89 3.03
CA GLY A 415 -15.63 -25.58 1.86
C GLY A 415 -14.20 -25.18 2.15
N LEU A 416 -13.55 -24.70 1.10
CA LEU A 416 -12.19 -24.18 1.04
C LEU A 416 -12.22 -22.74 0.53
N LEU A 417 -11.33 -21.92 1.08
CA LEU A 417 -11.13 -20.52 0.74
C LEU A 417 -9.63 -20.31 0.43
N GLU A 418 -9.35 -19.78 -0.76
CA GLU A 418 -8.02 -19.30 -1.17
C GLU A 418 -8.06 -17.76 -1.10
N GLU A 419 -7.35 -17.19 -0.14
CA GLU A 419 -7.28 -15.73 0.05
C GLU A 419 -6.06 -15.16 -0.70
N GLY A 420 -6.30 -14.10 -1.46
CA GLY A 420 -5.26 -13.36 -2.19
C GLY A 420 -5.73 -11.94 -2.46
N GLU A 421 -4.78 -11.03 -2.65
CA GLU A 421 -5.07 -9.59 -2.62
C GLU A 421 -5.83 -9.11 -3.85
N VAL A 422 -5.42 -9.63 -5.01
CA VAL A 422 -6.02 -9.35 -6.32
C VAL A 422 -7.06 -10.41 -6.69
N HIS A 423 -6.90 -11.65 -6.20
CA HIS A 423 -7.77 -12.78 -6.52
C HIS A 423 -8.11 -13.60 -5.27
N GLU A 424 -9.40 -13.85 -5.05
CA GLU A 424 -9.90 -14.81 -4.07
C GLU A 424 -10.72 -15.88 -4.78
N ARG A 425 -10.68 -17.10 -4.24
CA ARG A 425 -11.45 -18.23 -4.73
C ARG A 425 -12.08 -18.98 -3.57
N THR A 426 -13.35 -19.37 -3.72
CA THR A 426 -14.05 -20.15 -2.69
C THR A 426 -14.77 -21.33 -3.33
N HIS A 427 -14.57 -22.50 -2.77
CA HIS A 427 -15.22 -23.75 -3.16
C HIS A 427 -16.01 -24.28 -1.99
N TYR A 428 -17.33 -24.39 -2.10
CA TYR A 428 -18.14 -24.93 -0.99
C TYR A 428 -19.28 -25.83 -1.47
N LEU A 429 -19.56 -26.85 -0.65
CA LEU A 429 -20.86 -27.51 -0.64
C LEU A 429 -21.80 -26.72 0.27
N ALA A 430 -23.06 -26.60 -0.11
CA ALA A 430 -24.09 -25.92 0.66
C ALA A 430 -25.38 -26.74 0.71
N TYR A 431 -25.91 -26.93 1.92
CA TYR A 431 -27.33 -27.18 2.13
C TYR A 431 -28.01 -25.83 2.38
N GLN A 432 -29.16 -25.60 1.76
CA GLN A 432 -30.00 -24.45 2.06
C GLN A 432 -31.49 -24.79 1.99
N HIS A 433 -32.28 -24.05 2.74
CA HIS A 433 -33.73 -24.12 2.82
C HIS A 433 -34.28 -22.69 2.77
N ALA A 434 -35.34 -22.48 1.98
CA ALA A 434 -36.06 -21.22 1.92
C ALA A 434 -37.57 -21.45 1.85
N ARG A 435 -38.30 -20.69 2.67
CA ARG A 435 -39.77 -20.68 2.72
C ARG A 435 -40.27 -19.25 2.65
N VAL A 436 -41.16 -18.98 1.69
CA VAL A 436 -41.82 -17.69 1.46
C VAL A 436 -43.30 -17.83 1.85
N VAL A 437 -43.79 -16.91 2.67
CA VAL A 437 -45.16 -16.89 3.20
C VAL A 437 -45.78 -15.52 2.92
N SER A 438 -46.96 -15.48 2.32
CA SER A 438 -47.69 -14.23 2.03
C SER A 438 -48.16 -13.52 3.32
N ARG A 439 -48.61 -12.27 3.18
CA ARG A 439 -49.29 -11.53 4.26
C ARG A 439 -50.43 -12.35 4.88
N ASP A 440 -51.22 -13.01 4.02
CA ASP A 440 -52.38 -13.84 4.38
C ASP A 440 -52.01 -15.28 4.83
N LYS A 441 -50.73 -15.51 5.13
CA LYS A 441 -50.15 -16.76 5.67
C LYS A 441 -50.21 -17.97 4.74
N VAL A 442 -50.42 -17.74 3.44
CA VAL A 442 -50.29 -18.78 2.39
C VAL A 442 -48.81 -19.04 2.11
N VAL A 443 -48.40 -20.30 2.01
CA VAL A 443 -47.02 -20.66 1.66
C VAL A 443 -46.87 -20.65 0.14
N VAL A 444 -46.18 -19.64 -0.40
CA VAL A 444 -46.01 -19.42 -1.85
C VAL A 444 -44.80 -20.19 -2.39
N ALA A 445 -43.75 -20.36 -1.57
CA ALA A 445 -42.59 -21.18 -1.91
C ALA A 445 -42.07 -21.92 -0.68
N ASN A 446 -41.64 -23.17 -0.86
CA ASN A 446 -41.03 -23.98 0.19
C ASN A 446 -40.11 -25.04 -0.43
N ALA A 447 -38.80 -24.76 -0.45
CA ALA A 447 -37.82 -25.63 -1.09
C ALA A 447 -36.48 -25.61 -0.37
N SER A 448 -35.78 -26.74 -0.46
CA SER A 448 -34.39 -26.91 -0.07
C SER A 448 -33.52 -27.26 -1.29
N ALA A 449 -32.22 -27.03 -1.19
CA ALA A 449 -31.25 -27.47 -2.18
C ALA A 449 -29.96 -27.95 -1.52
N LEU A 450 -29.35 -28.98 -2.11
CA LEU A 450 -27.96 -29.36 -1.88
C LEU A 450 -27.17 -29.00 -3.14
N SER A 451 -26.08 -28.23 -2.99
CA SER A 451 -25.36 -27.67 -4.13
C SER A 451 -23.87 -27.51 -3.89
N GLY A 452 -23.04 -27.73 -4.91
CA GLY A 452 -21.64 -27.29 -4.95
C GLY A 452 -21.53 -25.95 -5.66
N THR A 453 -20.77 -25.01 -5.08
CA THR A 453 -20.52 -23.68 -5.65
C THR A 453 -19.03 -23.41 -5.75
N THR A 454 -18.63 -22.81 -6.87
CA THR A 454 -17.33 -22.16 -7.03
C THR A 454 -17.55 -20.66 -7.24
N GLN A 455 -16.85 -19.86 -6.44
CA GLN A 455 -16.89 -18.41 -6.44
C GLN A 455 -15.49 -17.87 -6.72
N TRP A 456 -15.40 -16.85 -7.55
CA TRP A 456 -14.18 -16.13 -7.85
C TRP A 456 -14.41 -14.64 -7.65
N VAL A 457 -13.48 -13.97 -6.97
CA VAL A 457 -13.46 -12.51 -6.85
C VAL A 457 -12.15 -12.01 -7.42
N TRP A 458 -12.20 -10.94 -8.19
CA TRP A 458 -11.03 -10.19 -8.64
C TRP A 458 -11.16 -8.74 -8.20
N ARG A 459 -10.09 -8.17 -7.68
CA ARG A 459 -10.02 -6.77 -7.25
C ARG A 459 -8.74 -6.15 -7.80
N HIS A 460 -8.88 -5.30 -8.81
CA HIS A 460 -7.79 -4.54 -9.38
C HIS A 460 -8.15 -3.06 -9.26
N VAL A 461 -7.96 -2.51 -8.06
CA VAL A 461 -8.35 -1.16 -7.67
C VAL A 461 -7.22 -0.42 -6.94
N ASP A 462 -7.22 0.90 -7.05
CA ASP A 462 -6.29 1.81 -6.36
C ASP A 462 -6.42 1.81 -4.83
N ASN A 463 -7.64 1.58 -4.32
CA ASN A 463 -7.92 1.51 -2.89
C ASN A 463 -9.06 0.52 -2.62
N GLN A 464 -8.92 -0.35 -1.62
CA GLN A 464 -9.91 -1.40 -1.33
C GLN A 464 -11.18 -0.87 -0.62
N VAL A 465 -11.08 0.24 0.13
CA VAL A 465 -12.17 0.82 0.93
C VAL A 465 -12.92 1.91 0.16
N LEU A 466 -12.18 2.71 -0.61
CA LEU A 466 -12.71 3.82 -1.42
C LEU A 466 -12.12 3.79 -2.84
N PRO A 467 -12.48 2.81 -3.69
CA PRO A 467 -11.98 2.74 -5.07
C PRO A 467 -12.28 4.02 -5.86
N THR A 468 -11.31 4.47 -6.65
CA THR A 468 -11.49 5.56 -7.63
C THR A 468 -11.07 5.17 -9.05
N GLN A 469 -10.22 4.15 -9.19
CA GLN A 469 -9.71 3.63 -10.46
C GLN A 469 -9.68 2.10 -10.46
N GLY A 470 -10.00 1.49 -11.60
CA GLY A 470 -9.87 0.04 -11.82
C GLY A 470 -11.21 -0.68 -11.77
N PHE A 471 -11.24 -1.93 -11.32
CA PHE A 471 -12.48 -2.71 -11.25
C PHE A 471 -12.48 -3.78 -10.14
N THR A 472 -13.68 -4.14 -9.71
CA THR A 472 -13.96 -5.36 -8.95
C THR A 472 -14.91 -6.24 -9.74
N SER A 473 -14.68 -7.56 -9.73
CA SER A 473 -15.60 -8.51 -10.34
C SER A 473 -15.80 -9.75 -9.45
N LEU A 474 -16.99 -10.31 -9.56
CA LEU A 474 -17.45 -11.52 -8.87
C LEU A 474 -18.08 -12.43 -9.92
N ALA A 475 -17.65 -13.68 -9.96
CA ALA A 475 -18.30 -14.75 -10.72
C ALA A 475 -18.64 -15.91 -9.79
N GLU A 476 -19.80 -16.51 -9.99
CA GLU A 476 -20.30 -17.64 -9.21
C GLU A 476 -20.94 -18.67 -10.14
N LEU A 477 -20.55 -19.94 -9.99
CA LEU A 477 -21.17 -21.07 -10.64
C LEU A 477 -21.59 -22.10 -9.58
N THR A 478 -22.87 -22.40 -9.54
CA THR A 478 -23.49 -23.38 -8.63
C THR A 478 -24.14 -24.50 -9.42
N LEU A 479 -23.90 -25.73 -8.99
CA LEU A 479 -24.56 -26.95 -9.49
C LEU A 479 -25.24 -27.63 -8.30
N GLY A 480 -26.50 -28.06 -8.43
CA GLY A 480 -27.18 -28.69 -7.31
C GLY A 480 -28.44 -29.46 -7.65
N GLN A 481 -29.02 -30.04 -6.60
CA GLN A 481 -30.29 -30.76 -6.59
C GLN A 481 -31.26 -30.04 -5.65
N THR A 482 -32.50 -29.85 -6.09
CA THR A 482 -33.58 -29.28 -5.28
C THR A 482 -34.48 -30.37 -4.70
N TYR A 483 -35.10 -30.05 -3.57
CA TYR A 483 -36.12 -30.84 -2.91
C TYR A 483 -37.21 -29.87 -2.45
N SER A 484 -38.47 -30.06 -2.86
CA SER A 484 -39.58 -29.21 -2.44
C SER A 484 -40.66 -30.04 -1.76
N ALA A 485 -41.36 -29.41 -0.82
CA ALA A 485 -42.55 -30.00 -0.19
C ALA A 485 -43.84 -29.73 -0.98
N LEU A 486 -43.77 -28.90 -2.04
CA LEU A 486 -44.93 -28.44 -2.82
C LEU A 486 -44.84 -28.82 -4.31
N ASN A 487 -43.63 -28.98 -4.84
CA ASN A 487 -43.33 -29.07 -6.27
C ASN A 487 -42.28 -30.17 -6.55
N ASP A 488 -41.97 -30.41 -7.83
CA ASP A 488 -41.00 -31.43 -8.25
C ASP A 488 -39.56 -31.13 -7.78
N LYS A 489 -38.85 -32.22 -7.47
CA LYS A 489 -37.40 -32.27 -7.26
C LYS A 489 -36.66 -32.30 -8.60
N GLY A 490 -35.49 -31.68 -8.67
CA GLY A 490 -34.67 -31.76 -9.88
C GLY A 490 -33.34 -31.03 -9.77
N SER A 491 -32.48 -31.23 -10.76
CA SER A 491 -31.19 -30.56 -10.84
C SER A 491 -31.35 -29.12 -11.32
N PHE A 492 -30.41 -28.28 -10.89
CA PHE A 492 -30.29 -26.91 -11.37
C PHE A 492 -28.83 -26.50 -11.56
N VAL A 493 -28.63 -25.56 -12.48
CA VAL A 493 -27.39 -24.80 -12.67
C VAL A 493 -27.71 -23.34 -12.40
N ARG A 494 -26.90 -22.65 -11.59
CA ARG A 494 -26.96 -21.20 -11.44
C ARG A 494 -25.62 -20.59 -11.83
N ALA A 495 -25.65 -19.70 -12.81
CA ALA A 495 -24.52 -18.84 -13.16
C ALA A 495 -24.86 -17.40 -12.76
N TYR A 496 -23.91 -16.70 -12.16
CA TYR A 496 -24.08 -15.32 -11.71
C TYR A 496 -22.76 -14.56 -11.85
N GLY A 497 -22.85 -13.30 -12.28
CA GLY A 497 -21.70 -12.43 -12.44
C GLY A 497 -22.03 -10.97 -12.13
N ARG A 498 -21.11 -10.27 -11.47
CA ARG A 498 -21.17 -8.83 -11.21
C ARG A 498 -19.81 -8.20 -11.52
N VAL A 499 -19.79 -7.06 -12.20
CA VAL A 499 -18.61 -6.23 -12.43
C VAL A 499 -18.92 -4.81 -12.00
N THR A 500 -18.00 -4.17 -11.27
CA THR A 500 -18.05 -2.73 -10.96
C THR A 500 -16.73 -2.10 -11.38
N ALA A 501 -16.79 -1.11 -12.28
CA ALA A 501 -15.63 -0.39 -12.79
C ALA A 501 -15.64 1.06 -12.28
N TYR A 502 -14.45 1.58 -11.98
CA TYR A 502 -14.21 2.92 -11.46
C TYR A 502 -13.21 3.63 -12.37
N LYS A 503 -13.50 4.87 -12.74
CA LYS A 503 -12.62 5.67 -13.60
C LYS A 503 -12.59 7.13 -13.16
N PRO A 504 -11.40 7.69 -12.85
CA PRO A 504 -11.25 9.13 -12.72
C PRO A 504 -11.34 9.76 -14.11
N LEU A 505 -12.01 10.91 -14.18
CA LEU A 505 -12.21 11.72 -15.38
C LEU A 505 -11.63 13.12 -15.16
N PRO A 506 -11.34 13.88 -16.23
CA PRO A 506 -10.82 15.24 -16.13
C PRO A 506 -11.67 16.15 -15.23
N ALA A 507 -11.04 17.16 -14.64
CA ALA A 507 -11.69 18.09 -13.69
C ALA A 507 -12.35 17.40 -12.48
N ASN A 508 -11.69 16.39 -11.89
CA ASN A 508 -12.10 15.69 -10.66
C ASN A 508 -13.51 15.07 -10.73
N TRP A 509 -13.93 14.62 -11.91
CA TRP A 509 -15.11 13.79 -12.08
C TRP A 509 -14.76 12.31 -11.81
N HIS A 510 -15.68 11.57 -11.24
CA HIS A 510 -15.55 10.14 -10.96
C HIS A 510 -16.71 9.39 -11.62
N LEU A 511 -16.39 8.44 -12.49
CA LEU A 511 -17.35 7.54 -13.12
C LEU A 511 -17.32 6.19 -12.39
N THR A 512 -18.50 5.71 -12.00
CA THR A 512 -18.71 4.33 -11.53
C THR A 512 -19.72 3.66 -12.45
N ALA A 513 -19.43 2.45 -12.91
CA ALA A 513 -20.34 1.64 -13.71
C ALA A 513 -20.45 0.24 -13.11
N ARG A 514 -21.67 -0.24 -12.86
CA ARG A 514 -21.95 -1.59 -12.38
C ARG A 514 -22.77 -2.35 -13.43
N ALA A 515 -22.44 -3.61 -13.67
CA ALA A 515 -23.23 -4.54 -14.45
C ALA A 515 -23.35 -5.87 -13.70
N GLU A 516 -24.51 -6.52 -13.81
CA GLU A 516 -24.84 -7.74 -13.10
C GLU A 516 -25.80 -8.59 -13.92
N ALA A 517 -25.51 -9.88 -14.03
CA ALA A 517 -26.32 -10.84 -14.77
C ALA A 517 -26.39 -12.16 -14.02
N GLY A 518 -27.54 -12.84 -14.12
CA GLY A 518 -27.76 -14.12 -13.47
C GLY A 518 -28.75 -14.99 -14.25
N GLN A 519 -28.50 -16.31 -14.25
CA GLN A 519 -29.41 -17.30 -14.81
C GLN A 519 -29.40 -18.56 -13.96
N VAL A 520 -30.61 -19.03 -13.59
CA VAL A 520 -30.89 -20.35 -13.05
C VAL A 520 -31.54 -21.18 -14.16
N THR A 521 -30.96 -22.34 -14.45
CA THR A 521 -31.47 -23.30 -15.43
C THR A 521 -31.89 -24.56 -14.69
N ALA A 522 -33.18 -24.88 -14.75
CA ALA A 522 -33.82 -26.06 -14.16
C ALA A 522 -35.08 -26.39 -14.98
N GLY A 523 -35.64 -27.61 -14.85
CA GLY A 523 -36.92 -27.96 -15.47
C GLY A 523 -38.06 -27.04 -14.98
N ASP A 524 -39.09 -26.82 -15.79
CA ASP A 524 -40.13 -25.81 -15.47
C ASP A 524 -40.87 -26.10 -14.16
N ALA A 525 -41.19 -27.36 -13.86
CA ALA A 525 -41.81 -27.78 -12.60
C ALA A 525 -40.83 -27.83 -11.39
N VAL A 526 -39.52 -27.70 -11.61
CA VAL A 526 -38.50 -27.84 -10.57
C VAL A 526 -38.45 -26.58 -9.69
N SER A 527 -38.75 -26.74 -8.41
CA SER A 527 -38.79 -25.64 -7.46
C SER A 527 -37.43 -25.40 -6.80
N VAL A 528 -36.84 -24.25 -7.12
CA VAL A 528 -35.57 -23.78 -6.57
C VAL A 528 -35.86 -22.88 -5.37
N PRO A 529 -35.11 -22.98 -4.24
CA PRO A 529 -35.24 -22.05 -3.10
C PRO A 529 -35.18 -20.57 -3.52
N ASP A 530 -36.07 -19.72 -2.99
CA ASP A 530 -36.13 -18.28 -3.35
C ASP A 530 -34.78 -17.55 -3.14
N THR A 531 -33.95 -18.00 -2.20
CA THR A 531 -32.60 -17.46 -1.93
C THR A 531 -31.56 -17.77 -3.02
N LEU A 532 -31.84 -18.70 -3.93
CA LEU A 532 -31.04 -18.97 -5.13
C LEU A 532 -31.57 -18.26 -6.38
N LEU A 533 -32.84 -17.84 -6.33
CA LEU A 533 -33.49 -17.05 -7.37
C LEU A 533 -33.12 -15.56 -7.21
N PHE A 534 -33.45 -14.76 -8.22
CA PHE A 534 -33.05 -13.36 -8.29
C PHE A 534 -34.24 -12.42 -8.10
N ARG A 535 -34.00 -11.27 -7.47
CA ARG A 535 -34.92 -10.11 -7.45
C ARG A 535 -34.11 -8.84 -7.61
N ALA A 536 -34.73 -7.80 -8.17
CA ALA A 536 -34.12 -6.49 -8.38
C ALA A 536 -34.92 -5.36 -7.70
N GLY A 537 -34.38 -4.13 -7.73
CA GLY A 537 -34.92 -2.96 -7.04
C GLY A 537 -34.37 -2.78 -5.62
N GLY A 538 -34.17 -1.52 -5.21
CA GLY A 538 -33.49 -1.14 -3.96
C GLY A 538 -32.15 -0.42 -4.19
N ASP A 539 -31.46 -0.10 -3.09
CA ASP A 539 -30.29 0.80 -3.07
C ASP A 539 -29.13 0.35 -3.99
N ASP A 540 -28.86 -0.96 -4.06
CA ASP A 540 -27.74 -1.56 -4.80
C ASP A 540 -28.19 -2.34 -6.05
N SER A 541 -29.40 -2.09 -6.56
CA SER A 541 -29.96 -2.81 -7.72
C SER A 541 -30.52 -1.86 -8.78
N VAL A 542 -31.72 -1.31 -8.55
CA VAL A 542 -32.37 -0.32 -9.42
C VAL A 542 -33.04 0.72 -8.51
N ARG A 543 -32.38 1.86 -8.30
CA ARG A 543 -32.89 2.94 -7.43
C ARG A 543 -34.14 3.56 -8.06
N GLY A 544 -35.09 4.00 -7.23
CA GLY A 544 -36.43 4.45 -7.64
C GLY A 544 -37.49 3.35 -7.58
N TYR A 545 -37.07 2.09 -7.52
CA TYR A 545 -37.92 0.94 -7.20
C TYR A 545 -37.77 0.55 -5.72
N ALA A 546 -38.72 -0.22 -5.17
CA ALA A 546 -38.60 -0.67 -3.79
C ALA A 546 -37.62 -1.85 -3.69
N TYR A 547 -37.09 -2.08 -2.49
CA TYR A 547 -36.26 -3.24 -2.22
C TYR A 547 -36.94 -4.54 -2.66
N ARG A 548 -36.25 -5.29 -3.53
CA ARG A 548 -36.68 -6.58 -4.07
C ARG A 548 -38.06 -6.58 -4.76
N SER A 549 -38.55 -5.43 -5.24
CA SER A 549 -39.88 -5.32 -5.86
C SER A 549 -39.93 -5.66 -7.36
N LEU A 550 -38.80 -5.93 -8.01
CA LEU A 550 -38.74 -6.44 -9.38
C LEU A 550 -38.46 -7.94 -9.32
N GLY A 551 -39.36 -8.73 -9.89
CA GLY A 551 -39.41 -10.19 -9.73
C GLY A 551 -40.70 -10.78 -10.31
N VAL A 552 -40.89 -12.09 -10.12
CA VAL A 552 -42.01 -12.83 -10.70
C VAL A 552 -43.17 -12.90 -9.72
N THR A 553 -44.33 -12.36 -10.10
CA THR A 553 -45.54 -12.41 -9.27
C THR A 553 -46.18 -13.80 -9.34
N ARG A 554 -46.36 -14.44 -8.17
CA ARG A 554 -47.04 -15.74 -8.00
C ARG A 554 -48.02 -15.60 -6.83
N ASP A 555 -49.29 -15.94 -7.05
CA ASP A 555 -50.37 -15.83 -6.05
C ASP A 555 -50.44 -14.46 -5.32
N GLY A 556 -50.19 -13.38 -6.07
CA GLY A 556 -50.19 -12.00 -5.55
C GLY A 556 -48.92 -11.58 -4.80
N VAL A 557 -47.94 -12.47 -4.63
CA VAL A 557 -46.65 -12.22 -3.97
C VAL A 557 -45.52 -12.11 -5.00
N ILE A 558 -44.59 -11.19 -4.79
CA ILE A 558 -43.41 -11.04 -5.65
C ILE A 558 -42.34 -12.05 -5.19
N THR A 559 -42.06 -13.04 -6.03
CA THR A 559 -41.08 -14.11 -5.79
C THR A 559 -39.85 -13.95 -6.69
N GLY A 560 -38.78 -14.69 -6.40
CA GLY A 560 -37.60 -14.70 -7.24
C GLY A 560 -37.85 -15.19 -8.67
N GLY A 561 -37.24 -14.51 -9.64
CA GLY A 561 -37.11 -14.96 -11.02
C GLY A 561 -35.86 -15.81 -11.24
N ARG A 562 -35.85 -16.62 -12.30
CA ARG A 562 -34.70 -17.44 -12.70
C ARG A 562 -33.65 -16.66 -13.50
N ALA A 563 -34.00 -15.54 -14.12
CA ALA A 563 -33.10 -14.66 -14.85
C ALA A 563 -32.99 -13.28 -14.18
N LEU A 564 -31.83 -12.65 -14.30
CA LEU A 564 -31.53 -11.31 -13.80
C LEU A 564 -30.63 -10.58 -14.79
N ALA A 565 -30.92 -9.31 -15.04
CA ALA A 565 -29.97 -8.37 -15.61
C ALA A 565 -30.15 -7.01 -14.91
N THR A 566 -29.08 -6.42 -14.38
CA THR A 566 -29.09 -5.02 -13.93
C THR A 566 -27.81 -4.29 -14.35
N GLY A 567 -27.94 -3.00 -14.61
CA GLY A 567 -26.87 -2.08 -14.96
C GLY A 567 -27.05 -0.75 -14.25
N SER A 568 -25.96 -0.08 -13.93
CA SER A 568 -25.97 1.25 -13.33
C SER A 568 -24.77 2.05 -13.80
N VAL A 569 -24.98 3.32 -14.10
CA VAL A 569 -23.94 4.31 -14.41
C VAL A 569 -24.14 5.50 -13.50
N GLU A 570 -23.11 5.83 -12.73
CA GLU A 570 -23.09 6.95 -11.78
C GLU A 570 -21.90 7.86 -12.09
N LEU A 571 -22.15 9.17 -12.10
CA LEU A 571 -21.16 10.20 -12.34
C LEU A 571 -21.17 11.17 -11.15
N ALA A 572 -20.02 11.35 -10.49
CA ALA A 572 -19.89 12.14 -9.27
C ALA A 572 -18.77 13.19 -9.33
N HIS A 573 -18.95 14.32 -8.65
CA HIS A 573 -18.00 15.45 -8.62
C HIS A 573 -18.03 16.18 -7.27
N PRO A 574 -16.89 16.67 -6.73
CA PRO A 574 -16.86 17.48 -5.51
C PRO A 574 -17.78 18.70 -5.56
N ILE A 575 -18.74 18.81 -4.64
CA ILE A 575 -19.65 19.98 -4.59
C ILE A 575 -18.91 21.22 -4.09
N LEU A 576 -17.94 21.03 -3.19
CA LEU A 576 -17.23 22.11 -2.50
C LEU A 576 -15.72 21.92 -2.67
N LYS A 577 -15.02 22.91 -3.27
CA LYS A 577 -13.55 22.90 -3.37
C LYS A 577 -12.84 22.79 -2.02
N ARG A 578 -13.48 23.30 -0.95
CA ARG A 578 -13.00 23.20 0.45
C ARG A 578 -13.21 21.83 1.09
N MET A 579 -14.05 20.97 0.52
CA MET A 579 -14.33 19.63 1.04
C MET A 579 -14.40 18.61 -0.12
N PRO A 580 -13.25 18.23 -0.71
CA PRO A 580 -13.22 17.33 -1.87
C PRO A 580 -13.80 15.93 -1.64
N SER A 581 -13.98 15.53 -0.37
CA SER A 581 -14.62 14.28 0.03
C SER A 581 -16.15 14.28 -0.06
N LEU A 582 -16.78 15.44 -0.25
CA LEU A 582 -18.23 15.59 -0.42
C LEU A 582 -18.57 15.76 -1.91
N LEU A 583 -19.10 14.71 -2.53
CA LEU A 583 -19.44 14.67 -3.96
C LEU A 583 -20.95 14.78 -4.16
N GLY A 584 -21.36 15.48 -5.22
CA GLY A 584 -22.69 15.37 -5.80
C GLY A 584 -22.65 14.29 -6.89
N ALA A 585 -23.69 13.48 -6.99
CA ALA A 585 -23.79 12.37 -7.93
C ALA A 585 -25.07 12.49 -8.77
N VAL A 586 -24.99 12.06 -10.02
CA VAL A 586 -26.14 11.77 -10.89
C VAL A 586 -26.02 10.34 -11.39
N PHE A 587 -27.13 9.62 -11.50
CA PHE A 587 -27.09 8.22 -11.91
C PHE A 587 -28.32 7.80 -12.71
N VAL A 588 -28.12 6.75 -13.50
CA VAL A 588 -29.17 5.97 -14.15
C VAL A 588 -28.91 4.49 -13.89
N ASP A 589 -29.94 3.79 -13.44
CA ASP A 589 -29.98 2.36 -13.20
C ASP A 589 -31.04 1.75 -14.13
N VAL A 590 -30.82 0.52 -14.58
CA VAL A 590 -31.77 -0.27 -15.36
C VAL A 590 -31.68 -1.72 -14.94
N GLY A 591 -32.79 -2.46 -14.89
CA GLY A 591 -32.71 -3.90 -14.71
C GLY A 591 -34.03 -4.57 -14.39
N ASP A 592 -34.03 -5.89 -14.32
CA ASP A 592 -35.21 -6.70 -14.05
C ASP A 592 -34.86 -8.11 -13.60
N ALA A 593 -35.84 -8.82 -13.02
CA ALA A 593 -35.76 -10.24 -12.71
C ALA A 593 -37.02 -10.99 -13.18
N ALA A 594 -36.86 -11.96 -14.06
CA ALA A 594 -37.95 -12.69 -14.72
C ALA A 594 -37.70 -14.21 -14.72
N ASP A 595 -38.64 -15.02 -15.22
CA ASP A 595 -38.45 -16.49 -15.29
C ASP A 595 -37.57 -16.94 -16.47
N ARG A 596 -37.40 -16.11 -17.51
CA ARG A 596 -36.45 -16.36 -18.61
C ARG A 596 -35.75 -15.07 -19.00
N MET A 597 -34.53 -15.20 -19.55
CA MET A 597 -33.74 -14.07 -20.04
C MET A 597 -34.48 -13.24 -21.11
N GLY A 598 -35.29 -13.89 -21.96
CA GLY A 598 -36.11 -13.21 -22.97
C GLY A 598 -37.37 -12.52 -22.44
N ASP A 599 -37.76 -12.79 -21.19
CA ASP A 599 -38.95 -12.20 -20.55
C ASP A 599 -38.63 -10.91 -19.77
N LEU A 600 -37.34 -10.55 -19.65
CA LEU A 600 -36.85 -9.37 -18.93
C LEU A 600 -37.32 -8.05 -19.57
N ARG A 601 -37.81 -7.11 -18.75
CA ARG A 601 -38.32 -5.79 -19.16
C ARG A 601 -37.51 -4.67 -18.52
N PRO A 602 -36.90 -3.74 -19.30
CA PRO A 602 -35.97 -2.75 -18.76
C PRO A 602 -36.69 -1.71 -17.87
N ASN A 603 -36.77 -1.98 -16.57
CA ASN A 603 -37.22 -1.03 -15.57
C ASN A 603 -36.12 0.01 -15.32
N VAL A 604 -36.37 1.27 -15.64
CA VAL A 604 -35.37 2.35 -15.56
C VAL A 604 -35.61 3.22 -14.33
N GLY A 605 -34.56 3.42 -13.55
CA GLY A 605 -34.52 4.35 -12.43
C GLY A 605 -33.45 5.41 -12.68
N TYR A 606 -33.73 6.68 -12.35
CA TYR A 606 -32.73 7.74 -12.43
C TYR A 606 -32.84 8.68 -11.24
N GLY A 607 -31.74 9.34 -10.89
CA GLY A 607 -31.71 10.16 -9.70
C GLY A 607 -30.47 11.02 -9.53
N VAL A 608 -30.49 11.74 -8.41
CA VAL A 608 -29.41 12.59 -7.93
C VAL A 608 -29.07 12.22 -6.50
N GLY A 609 -27.85 12.49 -6.06
CA GLY A 609 -27.43 12.12 -4.71
C GLY A 609 -26.21 12.84 -4.22
N VAL A 610 -25.85 12.52 -2.97
CA VAL A 610 -24.66 12.99 -2.28
C VAL A 610 -23.83 11.78 -1.84
N ARG A 611 -22.51 11.89 -1.99
CA ARG A 611 -21.52 10.93 -1.50
C ARG A 611 -20.63 11.64 -0.49
N TRP A 612 -20.36 11.01 0.65
CA TRP A 612 -19.32 11.44 1.55
C TRP A 612 -18.29 10.33 1.73
N ARG A 613 -17.06 10.58 1.25
CA ARG A 613 -15.89 9.72 1.49
C ARG A 613 -15.40 9.98 2.91
N SER A 614 -15.85 9.16 3.86
CA SER A 614 -15.43 9.21 5.26
C SER A 614 -14.30 8.21 5.54
N PRO A 615 -13.55 8.33 6.66
CA PRO A 615 -12.52 7.36 7.03
C PRO A 615 -13.02 5.92 7.21
N VAL A 616 -14.32 5.74 7.49
CA VAL A 616 -14.95 4.42 7.69
C VAL A 616 -15.67 3.90 6.43
N GLY A 617 -15.51 4.58 5.28
CA GLY A 617 -16.12 4.20 4.00
C GLY A 617 -17.00 5.28 3.39
N MET A 618 -17.63 4.95 2.25
CA MET A 618 -18.47 5.88 1.49
C MET A 618 -19.92 5.85 1.98
N LEU A 619 -20.40 7.00 2.47
CA LEU A 619 -21.80 7.22 2.82
C LEU A 619 -22.56 7.76 1.60
N ARG A 620 -23.79 7.27 1.40
CA ARG A 620 -24.65 7.59 0.25
C ARG A 620 -26.03 8.06 0.70
N LEU A 621 -26.53 9.12 0.07
CA LEU A 621 -27.92 9.57 0.14
C LEU A 621 -28.38 9.93 -1.28
N ASP A 622 -29.43 9.27 -1.75
CA ASP A 622 -29.93 9.32 -3.12
C ASP A 622 -31.42 9.65 -3.15
N LEU A 623 -31.85 10.44 -4.13
CA LEU A 623 -33.25 10.65 -4.49
C LEU A 623 -33.44 10.18 -5.93
N ALA A 624 -34.22 9.11 -6.11
CA ALA A 624 -34.42 8.45 -7.39
C ALA A 624 -35.90 8.36 -7.77
N ARG A 625 -36.19 8.27 -9.07
CA ARG A 625 -37.53 8.08 -9.62
C ARG A 625 -37.52 6.89 -10.58
N GLY A 626 -38.40 5.91 -10.34
CA GLY A 626 -38.65 4.83 -11.28
C GLY A 626 -39.57 5.29 -12.41
N THR A 627 -39.23 5.00 -13.67
CA THR A 627 -40.01 5.43 -14.84
C THR A 627 -41.42 4.85 -14.85
N GLU A 628 -41.56 3.53 -14.64
CA GLU A 628 -42.87 2.87 -14.68
C GLU A 628 -43.75 3.24 -13.48
N THR A 629 -43.16 3.33 -12.28
CA THR A 629 -43.96 3.63 -11.07
C THR A 629 -44.30 5.12 -10.93
N GLY A 630 -43.55 6.00 -11.60
CA GLY A 630 -43.65 7.45 -11.50
C GLY A 630 -43.24 8.05 -10.14
N LYS A 631 -42.95 7.22 -9.13
CA LYS A 631 -42.74 7.60 -7.73
C LYS A 631 -41.28 7.96 -7.43
N PHE A 632 -41.10 8.95 -6.58
CA PHE A 632 -39.80 9.27 -5.97
C PHE A 632 -39.54 8.38 -4.75
N ARG A 633 -38.27 8.02 -4.54
CA ARG A 633 -37.78 7.26 -3.39
C ARG A 633 -36.45 7.82 -2.90
N VAL A 634 -36.29 7.85 -1.58
CA VAL A 634 -35.01 8.14 -0.93
C VAL A 634 -34.29 6.81 -0.70
N HIS A 635 -33.02 6.75 -1.08
CA HIS A 635 -32.15 5.59 -0.96
C HIS A 635 -30.92 5.96 -0.10
N PHE A 636 -30.63 5.21 0.95
CA PHE A 636 -29.53 5.47 1.88
C PHE A 636 -29.24 4.25 2.76
N SER A 637 -27.98 4.09 3.15
CA SER A 637 -27.60 3.16 4.20
C SER A 637 -26.49 3.78 5.05
N VAL A 638 -26.71 3.79 6.37
CA VAL A 638 -25.77 4.29 7.37
C VAL A 638 -25.66 3.25 8.47
N GLY A 639 -24.45 3.01 8.97
CA GLY A 639 -24.19 2.18 10.14
C GLY A 639 -22.95 2.66 10.86
N ILE A 640 -22.96 2.56 12.18
CA ILE A 640 -21.83 2.85 13.07
C ILE A 640 -21.64 1.63 13.96
N SER A 641 -20.39 1.22 14.15
CA SER A 641 -19.98 0.16 15.06
C SER A 641 -19.04 0.72 16.14
N LEU A 642 -19.15 0.16 17.35
CA LEU A 642 -18.35 0.43 18.54
C LEU A 642 -17.62 -0.85 18.97
#